data_AF-A0A2E7MZG6-F1
#
_entry.id   AF-A0A2E7MZG6-F1
#
_cell.length_a   1.000
_cell.length_b   1.000
_cell.length_c   1.000
_cell.angle_alpha   90.00
_cell.angle_beta   90.00
_cell.angle_gamma   90.00
#
_symmetry.space_group_name_H-M   'P 1'
#
loop_
_entity.id
_entity.type
_entity.pdbx_description
1 polymer ?
#
loop_
_entity_poly.entity_id
_entity_poly.type
_entity_poly.pdbx_seq_one_letter_code
_entity_poly.pdbx_strand_id
1 'polypeptide(L)'
;MSRYREVLNNLTAGEERNVSRQIQYDSIAQRDREKASYEKLQAIKQFSTSLDGYIKSRVDQQIEDDKERGKLLAIEEDFESQEAIGTTTIDPQDEQEYYDNKKTVLDNKKLLNETANEVVEQGGSYQDSNDVSNLSGWALYSYVQQKSKIAADNYEDWLKGEMNNNEDLELEHNGVTFTPSTAETLQQKQIALKALRRKYIIDNELLDVNRSLLNDKDVGFYDKVQSAHKTLTKEYETEKDIDDGIRIRTDAIDQFIVNKDFALLLSEIKRTVKPDGSGYNRKEALDETFKILKDLALTGDITVEELEALQEQEVTINGETYKAGRWRKRWAQLAIDITQAQKDAMDAVQNEFEMQGDNYIMDIQAKEKKLLDEGKRFSEEEIKEFIINWDPRWGKPDGYLTDYLTNMSTEDKIDDDVIKILEAKIKNKQPIYQTDVNKITDSTKWAKWTKVAKDVANQDLIKAEEERRDQAVKGVIETAFFDKVENPKGTAWRAANTQATEEYNRLFELERPNHETSSDAHDAVMKELKPRIEKGDFNVWDWDKPENATTDQTFFKNKKIALAAVEIDSNIIKDSVIPGTEEALKTYITSKGKTVSKMYEDLARSINKGNPDNPISPSGLAYLQAKAAGNDVENIKSEIDKEIDELPKHVKQTLLRHPDQYKVARAKLELLKEDGDISYNDIEYLIDEVIQMDIDKDNKTKPINEELKPRIGDWKDIKGIGYVVWDGEEWLRKGNKGRYKQPYLGNVENYRDIDNYVKPYDGVYKGEIPLGAWYKLPNAIGYAVWDGQNWVRSGNKTRAAQYEGEVTELIDVDGEVKKLY
;
A
#
# COMPACT_ATOMS: atom_id res chain seq x y z
N MET A 1 -116.75 19.45 53.79
CA MET A 1 -116.16 19.58 55.14
C MET A 1 -117.09 19.20 56.30
N SER A 2 -118.43 19.21 56.20
CA SER A 2 -119.28 18.82 57.35
C SER A 2 -119.82 17.38 57.35
N ARG A 3 -119.94 16.70 56.19
CA ARG A 3 -120.33 15.26 56.11
C ARG A 3 -119.17 14.26 56.11
N TYR A 4 -117.92 14.72 56.05
CA TYR A 4 -116.73 13.86 56.09
C TYR A 4 -116.35 13.41 57.51
N ARG A 5 -116.75 14.19 58.54
CA ARG A 5 -116.51 13.83 59.95
C ARG A 5 -117.43 12.72 60.47
N GLU A 6 -118.61 12.54 59.87
CA GLU A 6 -119.55 11.49 60.29
C GLU A 6 -119.14 10.09 59.79
N VAL A 7 -118.45 10.01 58.66
CA VAL A 7 -117.93 8.73 58.12
C VAL A 7 -116.68 8.26 58.88
N LEU A 8 -115.91 9.18 59.46
CA LEU A 8 -114.69 8.85 60.21
C LEU A 8 -114.94 8.29 61.62
N ASN A 9 -116.15 8.40 62.18
CA ASN A 9 -116.47 7.91 63.53
C ASN A 9 -116.87 6.42 63.59
N ASN A 10 -116.91 5.72 62.44
CA ASN A 10 -117.25 4.29 62.35
C ASN A 10 -116.11 3.42 61.80
N LEU A 11 -114.85 3.86 61.92
CA LEU A 11 -113.70 3.03 61.58
C LEU A 11 -113.44 2.03 62.70
N THR A 12 -113.40 0.74 62.38
CA THR A 12 -113.03 -0.32 63.32
C THR A 12 -111.54 -0.22 63.66
N ALA A 13 -111.13 -0.67 64.85
CA ALA A 13 -109.73 -0.58 65.32
C ALA A 13 -108.67 -1.26 64.40
N GLY A 14 -109.11 -2.06 63.42
CA GLY A 14 -108.25 -2.60 62.35
C GLY A 14 -108.01 -1.61 61.20
N GLU A 15 -109.01 -0.79 60.86
CA GLU A 15 -108.93 0.22 59.80
C GLU A 15 -108.10 1.44 60.24
N GLU A 16 -108.18 1.86 61.51
CA GLU A 16 -107.29 2.90 62.07
C GLU A 16 -105.81 2.50 62.06
N ARG A 17 -105.52 1.20 62.28
CA ARG A 17 -104.14 0.67 62.19
C ARG A 17 -103.65 0.63 60.75
N ASN A 18 -104.50 0.31 59.80
CA ASN A 18 -104.14 0.31 58.38
C ASN A 18 -103.90 1.73 57.86
N VAL A 19 -104.76 2.70 58.23
CA VAL A 19 -104.54 4.12 57.91
C VAL A 19 -103.26 4.65 58.56
N SER A 20 -102.99 4.32 59.82
CA SER A 20 -101.75 4.73 60.49
C SER A 20 -100.50 4.12 59.86
N ARG A 21 -100.54 2.84 59.44
CA ARG A 21 -99.45 2.21 58.68
C ARG A 21 -99.29 2.83 57.31
N GLN A 22 -100.38 3.10 56.59
CA GLN A 22 -100.36 3.76 55.28
C GLN A 22 -99.71 5.15 55.40
N ILE A 23 -100.10 5.94 56.41
CA ILE A 23 -99.49 7.25 56.68
C ILE A 23 -98.00 7.10 57.04
N GLN A 24 -97.61 6.09 57.83
CA GLN A 24 -96.19 5.82 58.10
C GLN A 24 -95.43 5.44 56.84
N TYR A 25 -95.95 4.53 56.01
CA TYR A 25 -95.35 4.12 54.75
C TYR A 25 -95.24 5.28 53.76
N ASP A 26 -96.29 6.11 53.65
CA ASP A 26 -96.28 7.29 52.79
C ASP A 26 -95.28 8.34 53.31
N SER A 27 -95.15 8.50 54.64
CA SER A 27 -94.13 9.40 55.23
C SER A 27 -92.71 8.90 55.02
N ILE A 28 -92.48 7.58 55.08
CA ILE A 28 -91.17 6.96 54.83
C ILE A 28 -90.84 7.08 53.34
N ALA A 29 -91.79 6.73 52.46
CA ALA A 29 -91.63 6.87 51.01
C ALA A 29 -91.40 8.32 50.58
N GLN A 30 -92.05 9.29 51.24
CA GLN A 30 -91.82 10.71 50.99
C GLN A 30 -90.42 11.13 51.45
N ARG A 31 -89.98 10.71 52.65
CA ARG A 31 -88.61 10.96 53.12
C ARG A 31 -87.55 10.32 52.24
N ASP A 32 -87.78 9.10 51.75
CA ASP A 32 -86.85 8.41 50.84
C ASP A 32 -86.79 9.12 49.47
N ARG A 33 -87.92 9.63 48.97
CA ARG A 33 -87.95 10.48 47.76
C ARG A 33 -87.25 11.82 47.96
N GLU A 34 -87.44 12.47 49.11
CA GLU A 34 -86.76 13.72 49.47
C GLU A 34 -85.26 13.48 49.62
N LYS A 35 -84.85 12.40 50.28
CA LYS A 35 -83.44 12.00 50.41
C LYS A 35 -82.81 11.68 49.06
N ALA A 36 -83.48 10.89 48.21
CA ALA A 36 -83.01 10.59 46.85
C ALA A 36 -82.94 11.85 45.97
N SER A 37 -83.88 12.79 46.13
CA SER A 37 -83.85 14.08 45.43
C SER A 37 -82.70 14.97 45.92
N TYR A 38 -82.43 14.95 47.24
CA TYR A 38 -81.30 15.66 47.84
C TYR A 38 -79.95 15.07 47.41
N GLU A 39 -79.83 13.74 47.35
CA GLU A 39 -78.64 13.04 46.83
C GLU A 39 -78.41 13.35 45.35
N LYS A 40 -79.48 13.39 44.52
CA LYS A 40 -79.37 13.83 43.12
C LYS A 40 -78.94 15.29 43.01
N LEU A 41 -79.49 16.20 43.83
CA LEU A 41 -79.08 17.61 43.87
C LEU A 41 -77.61 17.76 44.30
N GLN A 42 -77.16 16.98 45.29
CA GLN A 42 -75.76 16.92 45.70
C GLN A 42 -74.84 16.42 44.57
N ALA A 43 -75.24 15.36 43.87
CA ALA A 43 -74.49 14.82 42.74
C ALA A 43 -74.42 15.81 41.56
N ILE A 44 -75.52 16.51 41.25
CA ILE A 44 -75.54 17.57 40.22
C ILE A 44 -74.64 18.74 40.63
N LYS A 45 -74.66 19.14 41.91
CA LYS A 45 -73.79 20.19 42.43
C LYS A 45 -72.31 19.80 42.31
N GLN A 46 -71.96 18.56 42.69
CA GLN A 46 -70.60 18.03 42.56
C GLN A 46 -70.16 17.94 41.09
N PHE A 47 -71.04 17.48 40.19
CA PHE A 47 -70.78 17.45 38.75
C PHE A 47 -70.53 18.86 38.20
N SER A 48 -71.38 19.84 38.54
CA SER A 48 -71.20 21.24 38.16
C SER A 48 -69.85 21.79 38.63
N THR A 49 -69.47 21.54 39.89
CA THR A 49 -68.16 21.98 40.41
C THR A 49 -67.00 21.30 39.69
N SER A 50 -67.12 20.00 39.35
CA SER A 50 -66.08 19.30 38.59
C SER A 50 -65.97 19.78 37.14
N LEU A 51 -67.09 20.10 36.50
CA LEU A 51 -67.15 20.64 35.15
C LEU A 51 -66.58 22.07 35.11
N ASP A 52 -66.94 22.91 36.07
CA ASP A 52 -66.36 24.26 36.23
C ASP A 52 -64.85 24.18 36.44
N GLY A 53 -64.38 23.24 37.27
CA GLY A 53 -62.95 22.97 37.47
C GLY A 53 -62.24 22.53 36.19
N TYR A 54 -62.83 21.61 35.43
CA TYR A 54 -62.27 21.13 34.15
C TYR A 54 -62.25 22.20 33.06
N ILE A 55 -63.34 22.96 32.90
CA ILE A 55 -63.42 24.07 31.96
C ILE A 55 -62.39 25.13 32.33
N LYS A 56 -62.30 25.49 33.61
CA LYS A 56 -61.31 26.46 34.08
C LYS A 56 -59.88 25.97 33.83
N SER A 57 -59.55 24.71 34.12
CA SER A 57 -58.21 24.19 33.83
C SER A 57 -57.90 24.15 32.33
N ARG A 58 -58.89 23.83 31.49
CA ARG A 58 -58.72 23.83 30.02
C ARG A 58 -58.55 25.24 29.46
N VAL A 59 -59.30 26.20 29.98
CA VAL A 59 -59.20 27.61 29.59
C VAL A 59 -57.89 28.22 30.09
N ASP A 60 -57.50 27.95 31.34
CA ASP A 60 -56.23 28.41 31.90
C ASP A 60 -55.05 27.83 31.09
N GLN A 61 -55.12 26.54 30.73
CA GLN A 61 -54.12 25.90 29.86
C GLN A 61 -54.10 26.53 28.46
N GLN A 62 -55.26 26.74 27.83
CA GLN A 62 -55.34 27.38 26.52
C GLN A 62 -54.81 28.82 26.54
N ILE A 63 -55.11 29.58 27.60
CA ILE A 63 -54.58 30.95 27.78
C ILE A 63 -53.05 30.91 27.87
N GLU A 64 -52.50 29.93 28.58
CA GLU A 64 -51.04 29.80 28.69
C GLU A 64 -50.42 29.38 27.35
N ASP A 65 -51.01 28.41 26.65
CA ASP A 65 -50.61 28.00 25.29
C ASP A 65 -50.65 29.20 24.32
N ASP A 66 -51.71 30.03 24.39
CA ASP A 66 -51.87 31.22 23.55
C ASP A 66 -50.83 32.32 23.89
N LYS A 67 -50.47 32.49 25.18
CA LYS A 67 -49.40 33.40 25.58
C LYS A 67 -48.05 32.91 25.10
N GLU A 68 -47.75 31.63 25.27
CA GLU A 68 -46.50 31.03 24.81
C GLU A 68 -46.35 31.20 23.30
N ARG A 69 -47.42 30.90 22.55
CA ARG A 69 -47.49 31.12 21.11
C ARG A 69 -47.29 32.58 20.75
N GLY A 70 -47.91 33.52 21.48
CA GLY A 70 -47.76 34.95 21.25
C GLY A 70 -46.31 35.44 21.45
N LYS A 71 -45.65 34.99 22.53
CA LYS A 71 -44.24 35.30 22.80
C LYS A 71 -43.32 34.73 21.72
N LEU A 72 -43.56 33.48 21.32
CA LEU A 72 -42.78 32.82 20.28
C LEU A 72 -42.93 33.56 18.94
N LEU A 73 -44.14 33.99 18.58
CA LEU A 73 -44.38 34.77 17.37
C LEU A 73 -43.63 36.11 17.37
N ALA A 74 -43.61 36.82 18.51
CA ALA A 74 -42.87 38.09 18.62
C ALA A 74 -41.35 37.88 18.47
N ILE A 75 -40.80 36.82 19.07
CA ILE A 75 -39.39 36.46 18.92
C ILE A 75 -39.08 36.04 17.48
N GLU A 76 -39.98 35.30 16.83
CA GLU A 76 -39.83 34.89 15.43
C GLU A 76 -39.87 36.08 14.47
N GLU A 77 -40.72 37.08 14.72
CA GLU A 77 -40.75 38.33 13.95
C GLU A 77 -39.41 39.08 14.06
N ASP A 78 -38.78 39.09 15.25
CA ASP A 78 -37.44 39.65 15.41
C ASP A 78 -36.39 38.90 14.60
N PHE A 79 -36.42 37.56 14.58
CA PHE A 79 -35.50 36.77 13.77
C PHE A 79 -35.69 37.04 12.29
N GLU A 80 -36.94 37.07 11.81
CA GLU A 80 -37.24 37.35 10.41
C GLU A 80 -36.79 38.76 10.00
N SER A 81 -36.95 39.75 10.87
CA SER A 81 -36.43 41.10 10.63
C SER A 81 -34.91 41.16 10.67
N GLN A 82 -34.28 40.50 11.65
CA GLN A 82 -32.81 40.43 11.75
C GLN A 82 -32.23 39.80 10.49
N GLU A 83 -32.81 38.69 10.02
CA GLU A 83 -32.41 38.01 8.77
C GLU A 83 -32.63 38.89 7.53
N ALA A 84 -33.75 39.62 7.44
CA ALA A 84 -34.12 40.39 6.27
C ALA A 84 -33.38 41.73 6.14
N ILE A 85 -33.25 42.48 7.22
CA ILE A 85 -32.72 43.86 7.22
C ILE A 85 -31.56 44.10 8.19
N GLY A 86 -31.15 43.09 8.97
CA GLY A 86 -30.02 43.17 9.89
C GLY A 86 -30.33 43.85 11.22
N THR A 87 -31.61 44.09 11.52
CA THR A 87 -32.09 44.69 12.79
C THR A 87 -33.36 44.00 13.27
N THR A 88 -33.55 43.87 14.59
CA THR A 88 -34.77 43.31 15.20
C THR A 88 -35.96 44.29 15.13
N THR A 89 -37.16 43.81 15.46
CA THR A 89 -38.38 44.64 15.52
C THR A 89 -38.68 45.17 16.93
N ILE A 90 -37.73 45.02 17.85
CA ILE A 90 -37.86 45.47 19.23
C ILE A 90 -38.08 46.99 19.23
N ASP A 91 -39.10 47.47 19.95
CA ASP A 91 -39.37 48.90 20.05
C ASP A 91 -38.15 49.60 20.69
N PRO A 92 -37.63 50.69 20.09
CA PRO A 92 -36.54 51.45 20.70
C PRO A 92 -36.81 51.89 22.15
N GLN A 93 -38.09 52.07 22.53
CA GLN A 93 -38.47 52.35 23.91
C GLN A 93 -38.23 51.15 24.84
N ASP A 94 -38.56 49.94 24.40
CA ASP A 94 -38.33 48.70 25.17
C ASP A 94 -36.83 48.41 25.32
N GLU A 95 -36.04 48.71 24.29
CA GLU A 95 -34.59 48.58 24.33
C GLU A 95 -33.96 49.59 25.29
N GLN A 96 -34.42 50.84 25.25
CA GLN A 96 -33.99 51.88 26.18
C GLN A 96 -34.40 51.55 27.63
N GLU A 97 -35.63 51.10 27.86
CA GLU A 97 -36.12 50.67 29.17
C GLU A 97 -35.27 49.52 29.72
N TYR A 98 -34.91 48.54 28.88
CA TYR A 98 -34.00 47.47 29.26
C TYR A 98 -32.63 48.00 29.69
N TYR A 99 -32.01 48.91 28.93
CA TYR A 99 -30.69 49.45 29.28
C TYR A 99 -30.72 50.29 30.56
N ASP A 100 -31.78 51.07 30.77
CA ASP A 100 -31.98 51.83 32.00
C ASP A 100 -32.17 50.90 33.21
N ASN A 101 -33.00 49.86 33.08
CA ASN A 101 -33.19 48.83 34.10
C ASN A 101 -31.88 48.08 34.41
N LYS A 102 -31.12 47.67 33.38
CA LYS A 102 -29.78 47.04 33.53
C LYS A 102 -28.85 47.92 34.33
N LYS A 103 -28.82 49.23 34.04
CA LYS A 103 -28.01 50.21 34.77
C LYS A 103 -28.46 50.37 36.21
N THR A 104 -29.76 50.48 36.47
CA THR A 104 -30.31 50.57 37.83
C THR A 104 -29.96 49.33 38.67
N VAL A 105 -30.09 48.12 38.12
CA VAL A 105 -29.72 46.87 38.82
C VAL A 105 -28.23 46.87 39.15
N LEU A 106 -27.36 47.30 38.22
CA LEU A 106 -25.92 47.40 38.44
C LEU A 106 -25.57 48.43 39.53
N ASP A 107 -26.20 49.60 39.52
CA ASP A 107 -25.95 50.65 40.50
C ASP A 107 -26.49 50.25 41.89
N ASN A 108 -27.64 49.57 41.97
CA ASN A 108 -28.14 48.96 43.21
C ASN A 108 -27.18 47.91 43.75
N LYS A 109 -26.55 47.10 42.89
CA LYS A 109 -25.52 46.13 43.31
C LYS A 109 -24.32 46.82 43.94
N LYS A 110 -23.84 47.93 43.36
CA LYS A 110 -22.74 48.70 43.95
C LYS A 110 -23.14 49.26 45.32
N LEU A 111 -24.30 49.90 45.42
CA LEU A 111 -24.80 50.45 46.68
C LEU A 111 -24.98 49.37 47.76
N LEU A 112 -25.59 48.23 47.41
CA LEU A 112 -25.78 47.13 48.35
C LEU A 112 -24.46 46.44 48.72
N ASN A 113 -23.45 46.41 47.84
CA ASN A 113 -22.11 45.95 48.20
C ASN A 113 -21.44 46.91 49.19
N GLU A 114 -21.59 48.22 49.01
CA GLU A 114 -21.11 49.23 49.96
C GLU A 114 -21.80 49.05 51.32
N THR A 115 -23.13 48.93 51.34
CA THR A 115 -23.90 48.65 52.57
C THR A 115 -23.53 47.30 53.18
N ALA A 116 -23.27 46.26 52.38
CA ALA A 116 -22.83 44.95 52.87
C ALA A 116 -21.45 45.04 53.53
N ASN A 117 -20.54 45.86 53.00
CA ASN A 117 -19.25 46.14 53.65
C ASN A 117 -19.45 46.90 54.97
N GLU A 118 -20.35 47.88 55.00
CA GLU A 118 -20.70 48.60 56.23
C GLU A 118 -21.28 47.65 57.31
N VAL A 119 -22.09 46.65 56.94
CA VAL A 119 -22.61 45.63 57.87
C VAL A 119 -21.46 44.83 58.51
N VAL A 120 -20.42 44.47 57.74
CA VAL A 120 -19.22 43.81 58.28
C VAL A 120 -18.44 44.75 59.19
N GLU A 121 -18.25 46.00 58.78
CA GLU A 121 -17.54 47.01 59.57
C GLU A 121 -18.26 47.34 60.89
N GLN A 122 -19.59 47.22 60.92
CA GLN A 122 -20.43 47.40 62.11
C GLN A 122 -20.58 46.14 62.97
N GLY A 123 -19.87 45.05 62.64
CA GLY A 123 -19.81 43.82 63.43
C GLY A 123 -20.91 42.80 63.14
N GLY A 124 -21.62 42.94 62.02
CA GLY A 124 -22.56 41.94 61.50
C GLY A 124 -21.89 40.68 60.98
N SER A 125 -22.65 39.60 60.78
CA SER A 125 -22.09 38.34 60.27
C SER A 125 -21.82 38.42 58.76
N TYR A 126 -20.88 37.61 58.27
CA TYR A 126 -20.62 37.46 56.83
C TYR A 126 -21.88 37.02 56.06
N GLN A 127 -22.73 36.21 56.69
CA GLN A 127 -24.00 35.75 56.11
C GLN A 127 -24.94 36.93 55.85
N ASP A 128 -25.10 37.83 56.83
CA ASP A 128 -25.97 39.01 56.72
C ASP A 128 -25.45 39.98 55.64
N SER A 129 -24.13 40.16 55.57
CA SER A 129 -23.48 40.97 54.53
C SER A 129 -23.72 40.39 53.13
N ASN A 130 -23.59 39.07 52.98
CA ASN A 130 -23.82 38.39 51.69
C ASN A 130 -25.30 38.44 51.27
N ASP A 131 -26.23 38.29 52.21
CA ASP A 131 -27.66 38.40 51.94
C ASP A 131 -28.02 39.81 51.45
N VAL A 132 -27.52 40.86 52.12
CA VAL A 132 -27.68 42.27 51.71
C VAL A 132 -27.11 42.51 50.30
N SER A 133 -25.92 41.98 50.02
CA SER A 133 -25.26 42.09 48.70
C SER A 133 -26.08 41.44 47.57
N ASN A 134 -26.87 40.42 47.86
CA ASN A 134 -27.64 39.65 46.88
C ASN A 134 -29.04 40.22 46.59
N LEU A 135 -29.52 41.23 47.32
CA LEU A 135 -30.85 41.85 47.13
C LEU A 135 -31.00 42.71 45.87
N SER A 136 -29.91 43.04 45.18
CA SER A 136 -29.92 43.96 44.02
C SER A 136 -30.61 43.44 42.76
N GLY A 137 -30.92 42.14 42.69
CA GLY A 137 -31.39 41.47 41.45
C GLY A 137 -30.27 41.19 40.42
N TRP A 138 -29.05 41.70 40.64
CA TRP A 138 -27.92 41.53 39.71
C TRP A 138 -27.50 40.08 39.52
N ALA A 139 -27.59 39.26 40.56
CA ALA A 139 -27.28 37.83 40.49
C ALA A 139 -28.24 37.10 39.51
N LEU A 140 -29.54 37.40 39.59
CA LEU A 140 -30.54 36.85 38.67
C LEU A 140 -30.33 37.35 37.25
N TYR A 141 -30.11 38.65 37.05
CA TYR A 141 -29.77 39.22 35.74
C TYR A 141 -28.55 38.52 35.13
N SER A 142 -27.45 38.40 35.89
CA SER A 142 -26.21 37.77 35.42
C SER A 142 -26.40 36.29 35.09
N TYR A 143 -27.20 35.58 35.90
CA TYR A 143 -27.53 34.18 35.64
C TYR A 143 -28.31 34.02 34.33
N VAL A 144 -29.38 34.80 34.13
CA VAL A 144 -30.18 34.76 32.89
C VAL A 144 -29.35 35.18 31.69
N GLN A 145 -28.51 36.21 31.81
CA GLN A 145 -27.57 36.63 30.77
C GLN A 145 -26.61 35.50 30.39
N GLN A 146 -25.98 34.83 31.36
CA GLN A 146 -25.04 33.75 31.08
C GLN A 146 -25.72 32.50 30.53
N LYS A 147 -26.90 32.12 31.03
CA LYS A 147 -27.67 31.00 30.48
C LYS A 147 -28.07 31.28 29.03
N SER A 148 -28.54 32.49 28.74
CA SER A 148 -28.88 32.92 27.38
C SER A 148 -27.65 32.93 26.48
N LYS A 149 -26.50 33.37 26.99
CA LYS A 149 -25.24 33.36 26.25
C LYS A 149 -24.77 31.95 25.92
N ILE A 150 -24.84 31.03 26.87
CA ILE A 150 -24.49 29.61 26.66
C ILE A 150 -25.42 28.99 25.60
N ALA A 151 -26.73 29.26 25.68
CA ALA A 151 -27.67 28.83 24.64
C ALA A 151 -27.32 29.46 23.27
N ALA A 152 -26.93 30.73 23.24
CA ALA A 152 -26.47 31.39 22.02
C ALA A 152 -25.21 30.74 21.44
N ASP A 153 -24.21 30.46 22.28
CA ASP A 153 -22.94 29.83 21.88
C ASP A 153 -23.16 28.40 21.35
N ASN A 154 -24.10 27.65 21.92
CA ASN A 154 -24.35 26.24 21.56
C ASN A 154 -25.34 26.06 20.40
N TYR A 155 -25.99 27.13 19.95
CA TYR A 155 -27.09 27.03 18.98
C TYR A 155 -26.66 26.46 17.63
N GLU A 156 -25.53 26.92 17.07
CA GLU A 156 -25.08 26.51 15.74
C GLU A 156 -24.80 24.99 15.67
N ASP A 157 -24.04 24.47 16.63
CA ASP A 157 -23.68 23.05 16.68
C ASP A 157 -24.92 22.17 16.91
N TRP A 158 -25.82 22.61 17.80
CA TRP A 158 -27.09 21.93 18.02
C TRP A 158 -27.94 21.90 16.75
N LEU A 159 -28.11 23.05 16.08
CA LEU A 159 -28.92 23.16 14.87
C LEU A 159 -28.38 22.26 13.75
N LYS A 160 -27.05 22.22 13.56
CA LYS A 160 -26.39 21.30 12.62
C LYS A 160 -26.63 19.84 12.98
N GLY A 161 -26.53 19.49 14.27
CA GLY A 161 -26.80 18.14 14.77
C GLY A 161 -28.24 17.70 14.50
N GLU A 162 -29.20 18.56 14.78
CA GLU A 162 -30.63 18.27 14.59
C GLU A 162 -31.03 18.24 13.12
N MET A 163 -30.50 19.13 12.27
CA MET A 163 -30.74 19.08 10.83
C MET A 163 -30.30 17.74 10.22
N ASN A 164 -29.25 17.11 10.75
CA ASN A 164 -28.72 15.86 10.21
C ASN A 164 -29.36 14.60 10.82
N ASN A 165 -29.82 14.67 12.07
CA ASN A 165 -30.18 13.46 12.83
C ASN A 165 -31.61 13.45 13.38
N ASN A 166 -32.36 14.56 13.30
CA ASN A 166 -33.70 14.62 13.87
C ASN A 166 -34.72 13.93 12.95
N GLU A 167 -35.21 12.78 13.42
CA GLU A 167 -36.27 11.98 12.79
C GLU A 167 -37.63 12.13 13.50
N ASP A 168 -37.69 12.88 14.61
CA ASP A 168 -38.88 12.99 15.47
C ASP A 168 -39.78 14.17 15.10
N LEU A 169 -39.21 15.26 14.57
CA LEU A 169 -39.93 16.48 14.22
C LEU A 169 -40.59 16.34 12.84
N GLU A 170 -41.85 15.92 12.83
CA GLU A 170 -42.64 15.84 11.59
C GLU A 170 -43.09 17.22 11.10
N LEU A 171 -42.77 17.52 9.83
CA LEU A 171 -43.09 18.75 9.13
C LEU A 171 -43.80 18.44 7.81
N GLU A 172 -44.57 19.40 7.29
CA GLU A 172 -45.30 19.21 6.03
C GLU A 172 -45.04 20.39 5.07
N HIS A 173 -44.73 20.06 3.81
CA HIS A 173 -44.64 21.04 2.72
C HIS A 173 -45.21 20.43 1.43
N ASN A 174 -46.19 21.11 0.82
CA ASN A 174 -46.88 20.66 -0.40
C ASN A 174 -47.46 19.23 -0.31
N GLY A 175 -47.99 18.84 0.85
CA GLY A 175 -48.57 17.50 1.06
C GLY A 175 -47.57 16.37 1.26
N VAL A 176 -46.26 16.68 1.34
CA VAL A 176 -45.21 15.73 1.67
C VAL A 176 -44.80 15.95 3.13
N THR A 177 -44.92 14.90 3.93
CA THR A 177 -44.40 14.86 5.30
C THR A 177 -42.91 14.51 5.28
N PHE A 178 -42.11 15.25 6.03
CA PHE A 178 -40.66 15.07 6.12
C PHE A 178 -40.16 15.45 7.53
N THR A 179 -38.96 15.03 7.88
CA THR A 179 -38.25 15.43 9.10
C THR A 179 -37.06 16.32 8.72
N PRO A 180 -36.41 17.03 9.66
CA PRO A 180 -35.19 17.77 9.36
C PRO A 180 -34.13 16.91 8.66
N SER A 181 -33.91 15.67 9.10
CA SER A 181 -32.95 14.74 8.50
C SER A 181 -33.33 14.25 7.09
N THR A 182 -34.63 14.24 6.75
CA THR A 182 -35.14 13.80 5.44
C THR A 182 -35.54 14.97 4.53
N ALA A 183 -35.16 16.20 4.87
CA ALA A 183 -35.49 17.38 4.07
C ALA A 183 -34.66 17.41 2.77
N GLU A 184 -35.30 17.17 1.63
CA GLU A 184 -34.62 17.08 0.33
C GLU A 184 -34.48 18.44 -0.36
N THR A 185 -35.56 19.24 -0.35
CA THR A 185 -35.59 20.52 -1.07
C THR A 185 -35.11 21.70 -0.23
N LEU A 186 -34.59 22.76 -0.86
CA LEU A 186 -34.19 23.99 -0.15
C LEU A 186 -35.33 24.57 0.70
N GLN A 187 -36.57 24.53 0.20
CA GLN A 187 -37.75 24.99 0.94
C GLN A 187 -38.03 24.11 2.16
N GLN A 188 -37.95 22.78 2.03
CA GLN A 188 -38.09 21.86 3.17
C GLN A 188 -37.00 22.12 4.23
N LYS A 189 -35.74 22.29 3.80
CA LYS A 189 -34.63 22.61 4.70
C LYS A 189 -34.85 23.95 5.42
N GLN A 190 -35.32 24.99 4.73
CA GLN A 190 -35.67 26.29 5.36
C GLN A 190 -36.82 26.18 6.37
N ILE A 191 -37.84 25.38 6.07
CA ILE A 191 -38.96 25.11 7.01
C ILE A 191 -38.43 24.37 8.25
N ALA A 192 -37.56 23.37 8.07
CA ALA A 192 -36.93 22.64 9.16
C ALA A 192 -36.07 23.55 10.05
N LEU A 193 -35.24 24.42 9.46
CA LEU A 193 -34.43 25.39 10.21
C LEU A 193 -35.30 26.29 11.11
N LYS A 194 -36.43 26.80 10.61
CA LYS A 194 -37.37 27.60 11.41
C LYS A 194 -38.04 26.79 12.52
N ALA A 195 -38.44 25.55 12.22
CA ALA A 195 -39.09 24.68 13.21
C ALA A 195 -38.13 24.28 14.34
N LEU A 196 -36.88 23.94 14.01
CA LEU A 196 -35.83 23.63 14.97
C LEU A 196 -35.47 24.85 15.83
N ARG A 197 -35.40 26.05 15.23
CA ARG A 197 -35.19 27.29 16.01
C ARG A 197 -36.25 27.47 17.10
N ARG A 198 -37.53 27.31 16.75
CA ARG A 198 -38.65 27.41 17.70
C ARG A 198 -38.52 26.39 18.82
N LYS A 199 -38.22 25.14 18.46
CA LYS A 199 -37.96 24.07 19.41
C LYS A 199 -36.80 24.42 20.36
N TYR A 200 -35.72 24.98 19.84
CA TYR A 200 -34.56 25.39 20.65
C TYR A 200 -34.91 26.45 21.69
N ILE A 201 -35.69 27.47 21.30
CA ILE A 201 -36.13 28.56 22.19
C ILE A 201 -36.94 28.00 23.36
N ILE A 202 -37.82 27.04 23.09
CA ILE A 202 -38.66 26.38 24.10
C ILE A 202 -37.78 25.49 25.00
N ASP A 203 -36.97 24.61 24.41
CA ASP A 203 -36.17 23.62 25.15
C ASP A 203 -35.10 24.27 26.03
N ASN A 204 -34.65 25.49 25.70
CA ASN A 204 -33.68 26.27 26.49
C ASN A 204 -34.32 27.35 27.38
N GLU A 205 -35.64 27.36 27.52
CA GLU A 205 -36.40 28.30 28.36
C GLU A 205 -36.12 29.78 28.02
N LEU A 206 -35.95 30.10 26.73
CA LEU A 206 -35.64 31.45 26.26
C LEU A 206 -36.89 32.30 25.98
N LEU A 207 -38.07 31.69 26.01
CA LEU A 207 -39.35 32.33 25.70
C LEU A 207 -39.71 33.49 26.66
N ASP A 208 -39.31 33.36 27.93
CA ASP A 208 -39.57 34.35 28.98
C ASP A 208 -38.41 35.32 29.20
N VAL A 209 -37.32 35.15 28.45
CA VAL A 209 -36.18 36.07 28.52
C VAL A 209 -36.57 37.37 27.82
N ASN A 210 -36.19 38.50 28.42
CA ASN A 210 -36.40 39.81 27.82
C ASN A 210 -35.75 39.86 26.41
N ARG A 211 -36.53 40.23 25.39
CA ARG A 211 -36.07 40.27 23.99
C ARG A 211 -34.84 41.18 23.80
N SER A 212 -34.80 42.33 24.48
CA SER A 212 -33.65 43.24 24.47
C SER A 212 -32.40 42.62 25.11
N LEU A 213 -32.55 41.73 26.10
CA LEU A 213 -31.42 40.95 26.64
C LEU A 213 -30.90 39.91 25.64
N LEU A 214 -31.78 39.25 24.89
CA LEU A 214 -31.37 38.32 23.81
C LEU A 214 -30.64 39.06 22.67
N ASN A 215 -31.01 40.32 22.41
CA ASN A 215 -30.37 41.22 21.44
C ASN A 215 -29.11 41.90 21.97
N ASP A 216 -28.90 41.94 23.29
CA ASP A 216 -27.73 42.56 23.89
C ASP A 216 -26.45 41.89 23.38
N LYS A 217 -25.48 42.70 22.92
CA LYS A 217 -24.17 42.26 22.43
C LYS A 217 -23.44 41.30 23.37
N ASP A 218 -23.68 41.37 24.68
CA ASP A 218 -23.04 40.50 25.67
C ASP A 218 -23.56 39.05 25.58
N VAL A 219 -24.80 38.87 25.10
CA VAL A 219 -25.47 37.58 24.83
C VAL A 219 -25.34 37.20 23.36
N GLY A 220 -25.78 38.10 22.47
CA GLY A 220 -25.70 37.97 21.02
C GLY A 220 -26.54 36.83 20.45
N PHE A 221 -27.71 36.53 21.03
CA PHE A 221 -28.53 35.38 20.60
C PHE A 221 -29.04 35.56 19.18
N TYR A 222 -29.64 36.73 18.88
CA TYR A 222 -30.16 37.01 17.52
C TYR A 222 -29.07 36.95 16.46
N ASP A 223 -27.90 37.54 16.71
CA ASP A 223 -26.77 37.55 15.78
C ASP A 223 -26.22 36.15 15.49
N LYS A 224 -26.09 35.30 16.52
CA LYS A 224 -25.58 33.94 16.36
C LYS A 224 -26.58 33.04 15.64
N VAL A 225 -27.86 33.16 15.97
CA VAL A 225 -28.92 32.42 15.27
C VAL A 225 -28.97 32.80 13.80
N GLN A 226 -28.96 34.11 13.49
CA GLN A 226 -28.92 34.61 12.11
C GLN A 226 -27.67 34.09 11.39
N SER A 227 -26.50 34.15 12.03
CA SER A 227 -25.24 33.68 11.43
C SER A 227 -25.26 32.18 11.13
N ALA A 228 -25.79 31.36 12.04
CA ALA A 228 -25.95 29.93 11.85
C ALA A 228 -26.93 29.62 10.71
N HIS A 229 -28.11 30.27 10.70
CA HIS A 229 -29.12 30.10 9.65
C HIS A 229 -28.58 30.52 8.28
N LYS A 230 -27.90 31.66 8.19
CA LYS A 230 -27.28 32.15 6.96
C LYS A 230 -26.20 31.19 6.43
N THR A 231 -25.38 30.65 7.32
CA THR A 231 -24.32 29.69 6.96
C THR A 231 -24.93 28.41 6.39
N LEU A 232 -25.86 27.79 7.12
CA LEU A 232 -26.54 26.57 6.67
C LEU A 232 -27.38 26.78 5.41
N THR A 233 -28.12 27.88 5.31
CA THR A 233 -28.91 28.19 4.12
C THR A 233 -28.01 28.30 2.89
N LYS A 234 -26.84 28.95 3.01
CA LYS A 234 -25.87 29.06 1.92
C LYS A 234 -25.26 27.71 1.54
N GLU A 235 -25.00 26.84 2.51
CA GLU A 235 -24.56 25.46 2.25
C GLU A 235 -25.62 24.69 1.44
N TYR A 236 -26.89 24.80 1.83
CA TYR A 236 -28.00 24.14 1.14
C TYR A 236 -28.30 24.74 -0.24
N GLU A 237 -28.16 26.05 -0.41
CA GLU A 237 -28.21 26.70 -1.74
C GLU A 237 -27.10 26.17 -2.65
N THR A 238 -25.89 26.02 -2.11
CA THR A 238 -24.75 25.48 -2.85
C THR A 238 -24.99 24.03 -3.27
N GLU A 239 -25.50 23.19 -2.37
CA GLU A 239 -25.87 21.80 -2.65
C GLU A 239 -26.95 21.72 -3.75
N LYS A 240 -27.99 22.55 -3.64
CA LYS A 240 -29.03 22.64 -4.67
C LYS A 240 -28.47 23.07 -6.03
N ASP A 241 -27.58 24.06 -6.06
CA ASP A 241 -26.95 24.52 -7.29
C ASP A 241 -26.10 23.40 -7.93
N ILE A 242 -25.43 22.58 -7.11
CA ILE A 242 -24.67 21.40 -7.57
C ILE A 242 -25.61 20.39 -8.22
N ASP A 243 -26.71 20.03 -7.56
CA ASP A 243 -27.68 19.05 -8.06
C ASP A 243 -28.37 19.52 -9.34
N ASP A 244 -28.84 20.77 -9.36
CA ASP A 244 -29.41 21.39 -10.56
C ASP A 244 -28.35 21.47 -11.67
N GLY A 245 -27.09 21.75 -11.33
CA GLY A 245 -25.96 21.76 -12.25
C GLY A 245 -25.68 20.39 -12.87
N ILE A 246 -25.75 19.31 -12.08
CA ILE A 246 -25.63 17.93 -12.57
C ILE A 246 -26.76 17.63 -13.56
N ARG A 247 -28.02 17.91 -13.19
CA ARG A 247 -29.18 17.69 -14.06
C ARG A 247 -29.04 18.45 -15.39
N ILE A 248 -28.73 19.74 -15.31
CA ILE A 248 -28.56 20.60 -16.50
C ILE A 248 -27.45 20.07 -17.41
N ARG A 249 -26.33 19.60 -16.85
CA ARG A 249 -25.24 19.00 -17.66
C ARG A 249 -25.69 17.71 -18.33
N THR A 250 -26.38 16.83 -17.63
CA THR A 250 -26.93 15.59 -18.21
C THR A 250 -27.89 15.92 -19.35
N ASP A 251 -28.85 16.82 -19.13
CA ASP A 251 -29.80 17.26 -20.17
C ASP A 251 -29.07 17.89 -21.37
N ALA A 252 -28.01 18.67 -21.11
CA ALA A 252 -27.20 19.28 -22.17
C ALA A 252 -26.42 18.24 -22.98
N ILE A 253 -25.91 17.18 -22.34
CA ILE A 253 -25.27 16.05 -23.02
C ILE A 253 -26.28 15.33 -23.91
N ASP A 254 -27.46 15.00 -23.39
CA ASP A 254 -28.52 14.32 -24.14
C ASP A 254 -28.99 15.15 -25.35
N GLN A 255 -29.18 16.46 -25.15
CA GLN A 255 -29.48 17.38 -26.25
C GLN A 255 -28.34 17.46 -27.26
N PHE A 256 -27.10 17.50 -26.78
CA PHE A 256 -25.91 17.54 -27.63
C PHE A 256 -25.78 16.29 -28.50
N ILE A 257 -26.08 15.09 -27.97
CA ILE A 257 -26.07 13.85 -28.75
C ILE A 257 -26.99 13.97 -29.99
N VAL A 258 -28.13 14.66 -29.86
CA VAL A 258 -29.12 14.84 -30.93
C VAL A 258 -28.77 15.99 -31.86
N ASN A 259 -28.44 17.17 -31.33
CA ASN A 259 -28.29 18.40 -32.12
C ASN A 259 -26.85 18.68 -32.58
N LYS A 260 -25.86 18.04 -31.94
CA LYS A 260 -24.42 18.25 -32.13
C LYS A 260 -23.99 19.72 -32.01
N ASP A 261 -24.65 20.53 -31.19
CA ASP A 261 -24.36 21.97 -31.03
C ASP A 261 -23.30 22.22 -29.95
N PHE A 262 -22.06 22.43 -30.37
CA PHE A 262 -20.93 22.67 -29.48
C PHE A 262 -21.09 23.96 -28.67
N ALA A 263 -21.62 25.02 -29.29
CA ALA A 263 -21.76 26.32 -28.64
C ALA A 263 -22.78 26.25 -27.51
N LEU A 264 -23.90 25.56 -27.75
CA LEU A 264 -24.92 25.30 -26.75
C LEU A 264 -24.35 24.47 -25.60
N LEU A 265 -23.73 23.31 -25.87
CA LEU A 265 -23.14 22.47 -24.83
C LEU A 265 -22.14 23.23 -23.95
N LEU A 266 -21.24 24.01 -24.56
CA LEU A 266 -20.27 24.84 -23.82
C LEU A 266 -20.97 25.89 -22.95
N SER A 267 -22.02 26.53 -23.47
CA SER A 267 -22.77 27.56 -22.74
C SER A 267 -23.55 26.97 -21.56
N GLU A 268 -24.10 25.77 -21.75
CA GLU A 268 -24.82 24.99 -20.76
C GLU A 268 -23.90 24.56 -19.61
N ILE A 269 -22.73 24.01 -19.92
CA ILE A 269 -21.74 23.64 -18.89
C ILE A 269 -21.30 24.89 -18.10
N LYS A 270 -21.01 26.00 -18.81
CA LYS A 270 -20.54 27.24 -18.18
C LYS A 270 -21.54 27.84 -17.19
N ARG A 271 -22.85 27.66 -17.38
CA ARG A 271 -23.87 28.19 -16.45
C ARG A 271 -24.09 27.31 -15.22
N THR A 272 -23.42 26.16 -15.12
CA THR A 272 -23.51 25.25 -13.97
C THR A 272 -22.37 25.46 -12.97
N VAL A 273 -22.46 24.81 -11.82
CA VAL A 273 -21.41 24.78 -10.79
C VAL A 273 -20.69 23.43 -10.77
N LYS A 274 -19.42 23.45 -10.32
CA LYS A 274 -18.59 22.27 -10.07
C LYS A 274 -19.05 21.52 -8.82
N PRO A 275 -18.56 20.30 -8.57
CA PRO A 275 -18.87 19.55 -7.33
C PRO A 275 -18.46 20.26 -6.03
N ASP A 276 -17.59 21.26 -6.11
CA ASP A 276 -17.18 22.10 -4.98
C ASP A 276 -18.09 23.34 -4.78
N GLY A 277 -19.17 23.45 -5.56
CA GLY A 277 -20.11 24.58 -5.53
C GLY A 277 -19.65 25.83 -6.29
N SER A 278 -18.41 25.88 -6.76
CA SER A 278 -17.92 27.05 -7.49
C SER A 278 -18.27 26.99 -8.98
N GLY A 279 -18.62 28.13 -9.57
CA GLY A 279 -18.99 28.23 -10.98
C GLY A 279 -17.83 27.87 -11.92
N TYR A 280 -18.15 27.30 -13.08
CA TYR A 280 -17.16 27.06 -14.12
C TYR A 280 -16.71 28.40 -14.76
N ASN A 281 -15.41 28.66 -14.75
CA ASN A 281 -14.89 29.70 -15.65
C ASN A 281 -14.87 29.19 -17.10
N ARG A 282 -14.68 30.08 -18.08
CA ARG A 282 -14.75 29.69 -19.50
C ARG A 282 -13.73 28.63 -19.90
N LYS A 283 -12.53 28.66 -19.32
CA LYS A 283 -11.48 27.70 -19.62
C LYS A 283 -11.86 26.33 -19.07
N GLU A 284 -12.35 26.27 -17.83
CA GLU A 284 -12.79 25.04 -17.18
C GLU A 284 -14.02 24.44 -17.87
N ALA A 285 -15.01 25.26 -18.23
CA ALA A 285 -16.18 24.80 -18.98
C ALA A 285 -15.77 24.18 -20.33
N LEU A 286 -14.77 24.78 -20.98
CA LEU A 286 -14.21 24.25 -22.21
C LEU A 286 -13.49 22.91 -21.98
N ASP A 287 -12.67 22.81 -20.93
CA ASP A 287 -11.98 21.56 -20.59
C ASP A 287 -12.98 20.43 -20.29
N GLU A 288 -14.07 20.71 -19.56
CA GLU A 288 -15.16 19.76 -19.31
C GLU A 288 -15.93 19.40 -20.60
N THR A 289 -16.16 20.37 -21.49
CA THR A 289 -16.78 20.12 -22.81
C THR A 289 -15.94 19.12 -23.61
N PHE A 290 -14.63 19.30 -23.66
CA PHE A 290 -13.73 18.38 -24.37
C PHE A 290 -13.67 16.99 -23.73
N LYS A 291 -13.80 16.90 -22.40
CA LYS A 291 -13.92 15.63 -21.69
C LYS A 291 -15.22 14.91 -22.09
N ILE A 292 -16.35 15.60 -22.11
CA ILE A 292 -17.63 15.05 -22.59
C ILE A 292 -17.51 14.57 -24.04
N LEU A 293 -16.90 15.36 -24.93
CA LEU A 293 -16.69 14.95 -26.32
C LEU A 293 -15.83 13.67 -26.43
N LYS A 294 -14.80 13.55 -25.59
CA LYS A 294 -13.98 12.33 -25.51
C LYS A 294 -14.83 11.14 -25.10
N ASP A 295 -15.61 11.28 -24.03
CA ASP A 295 -16.43 10.19 -23.50
C ASP A 295 -17.48 9.75 -24.54
N LEU A 296 -18.18 10.68 -25.18
CA LEU A 296 -19.13 10.40 -26.26
C LEU A 296 -18.48 9.73 -27.49
N ALA A 297 -17.23 10.10 -27.80
CA ALA A 297 -16.53 9.49 -28.93
C ALA A 297 -16.09 8.06 -28.63
N LEU A 298 -15.76 7.76 -27.37
CA LEU A 298 -15.39 6.43 -26.91
C LEU A 298 -16.59 5.50 -26.78
N THR A 299 -17.77 6.03 -26.43
CA THR A 299 -19.04 5.25 -26.42
C THR A 299 -19.63 5.04 -27.81
N GLY A 300 -19.15 5.79 -28.82
CA GLY A 300 -19.66 5.76 -30.18
C GLY A 300 -20.92 6.62 -30.40
N ASP A 301 -21.27 7.46 -29.43
CA ASP A 301 -22.38 8.42 -29.54
C ASP A 301 -22.05 9.61 -30.46
N ILE A 302 -20.76 9.81 -30.77
CA ILE A 302 -20.29 10.74 -31.80
C ILE A 302 -19.19 10.11 -32.66
N THR A 303 -19.23 10.31 -33.98
CA THR A 303 -18.21 9.80 -34.90
C THR A 303 -17.03 10.77 -35.06
N VAL A 304 -15.94 10.29 -35.68
CA VAL A 304 -14.77 11.14 -35.99
C VAL A 304 -15.15 12.24 -37.00
N GLU A 305 -15.97 11.93 -38.00
CA GLU A 305 -16.46 12.92 -38.97
C GLU A 305 -17.33 13.99 -38.30
N GLU A 306 -18.15 13.59 -37.32
CA GLU A 306 -18.95 14.53 -36.53
C GLU A 306 -18.05 15.43 -35.68
N LEU A 307 -17.00 14.90 -35.03
CA LEU A 307 -16.01 15.70 -34.30
C LEU A 307 -15.26 16.70 -35.20
N GLU A 308 -14.94 16.32 -36.44
CA GLU A 308 -14.37 17.23 -37.43
C GLU A 308 -15.35 18.34 -37.81
N ALA A 309 -16.63 18.01 -38.02
CA ALA A 309 -17.67 18.98 -38.31
C ALA A 309 -17.89 19.99 -37.16
N LEU A 310 -17.73 19.56 -35.90
CA LEU A 310 -17.81 20.47 -34.75
C LEU A 310 -16.76 21.58 -34.82
N GLN A 311 -15.56 21.32 -35.38
CA GLN A 311 -14.50 22.33 -35.48
C GLN A 311 -14.91 23.52 -36.36
N GLU A 312 -15.81 23.29 -37.31
CA GLU A 312 -16.29 24.32 -38.23
C GLU A 312 -17.45 25.15 -37.67
N GLN A 313 -18.03 24.76 -36.54
CA GLN A 313 -19.13 25.48 -35.90
C GLN A 313 -18.70 26.85 -35.37
N GLU A 314 -19.62 27.81 -35.46
CA GLU A 314 -19.43 29.15 -34.94
C GLU A 314 -19.81 29.24 -33.46
N VAL A 315 -18.96 29.88 -32.67
CA VAL A 315 -19.11 30.08 -31.23
C VAL A 315 -18.88 31.56 -30.91
N THR A 316 -19.84 32.19 -30.22
CA THR A 316 -19.71 33.60 -29.81
C THR A 316 -18.97 33.73 -28.48
N ILE A 317 -17.94 34.57 -28.46
CA ILE A 317 -17.08 34.85 -27.32
C ILE A 317 -17.04 36.37 -27.13
N ASN A 318 -17.65 36.87 -26.05
CA ASN A 318 -17.65 38.31 -25.70
C ASN A 318 -18.16 39.21 -26.86
N GLY A 319 -19.17 38.73 -27.59
CA GLY A 319 -19.75 39.44 -28.73
C GLY A 319 -19.06 39.22 -30.08
N GLU A 320 -17.93 38.51 -30.12
CA GLU A 320 -17.21 38.16 -31.34
C GLU A 320 -17.42 36.70 -31.72
N THR A 321 -17.61 36.41 -33.00
CA THR A 321 -17.82 35.04 -33.51
C THR A 321 -16.50 34.40 -33.91
N TYR A 322 -16.26 33.18 -33.45
CA TYR A 322 -15.09 32.38 -33.74
C TYR A 322 -15.48 30.97 -34.17
N LYS A 323 -14.66 30.30 -34.97
CA LYS A 323 -14.81 28.84 -35.17
C LYS A 323 -14.38 28.07 -33.93
N ALA A 324 -15.08 26.99 -33.59
CA ALA A 324 -14.69 26.10 -32.49
C ALA A 324 -13.29 25.48 -32.72
N GLY A 325 -12.87 25.30 -33.97
CA GLY A 325 -11.53 24.87 -34.36
C GLY A 325 -10.41 25.83 -33.93
N ARG A 326 -10.74 27.03 -33.41
CA ARG A 326 -9.76 27.95 -32.80
C ARG A 326 -8.95 27.26 -31.69
N TRP A 327 -9.53 26.34 -30.93
CA TRP A 327 -8.85 25.63 -29.84
C TRP A 327 -8.00 24.46 -30.35
N ARG A 328 -7.14 24.72 -31.35
CA ARG A 328 -6.34 23.71 -32.06
C ARG A 328 -5.62 22.71 -31.15
N LYS A 329 -5.02 23.19 -30.06
CA LYS A 329 -4.31 22.32 -29.09
C LYS A 329 -5.23 21.32 -28.40
N ARG A 330 -6.47 21.71 -28.07
CA ARG A 330 -7.45 20.84 -27.41
C ARG A 330 -8.01 19.80 -28.37
N TRP A 331 -8.33 20.20 -29.60
CA TRP A 331 -8.74 19.27 -30.66
C TRP A 331 -7.65 18.25 -30.98
N ALA A 332 -6.39 18.68 -31.08
CA ALA A 332 -5.26 17.77 -31.28
C ALA A 332 -5.12 16.79 -30.10
N GLN A 333 -5.25 17.27 -28.86
CA GLN A 333 -5.19 16.40 -27.68
C GLN A 333 -6.37 15.42 -27.65
N LEU A 334 -7.58 15.86 -27.97
CA LEU A 334 -8.76 14.99 -28.05
C LEU A 334 -8.55 13.85 -29.05
N ALA A 335 -8.01 14.14 -30.24
CA ALA A 335 -7.70 13.13 -31.23
C ALA A 335 -6.65 12.12 -30.75
N ILE A 336 -5.59 12.59 -30.08
CA ILE A 336 -4.56 11.72 -29.47
C ILE A 336 -5.19 10.83 -28.40
N ASP A 337 -5.99 11.41 -27.51
CA ASP A 337 -6.65 10.72 -26.41
C ASP A 337 -7.62 9.64 -26.87
N ILE A 338 -8.44 9.92 -27.90
CA ILE A 338 -9.36 8.93 -28.49
C ILE A 338 -8.58 7.80 -29.14
N THR A 339 -7.55 8.12 -29.93
CA THR A 339 -6.72 7.12 -30.61
C THR A 339 -6.02 6.19 -29.61
N GLN A 340 -5.47 6.76 -28.54
CA GLN A 340 -4.79 5.98 -27.50
C GLN A 340 -5.78 5.09 -26.75
N ALA A 341 -6.95 5.61 -26.36
CA ALA A 341 -7.96 4.82 -25.65
C ALA A 341 -8.54 3.68 -26.52
N GLN A 342 -8.74 3.91 -27.82
CA GLN A 342 -9.13 2.85 -28.77
C GLN A 342 -8.05 1.78 -28.90
N LYS A 343 -6.77 2.19 -28.97
CA LYS A 343 -5.64 1.25 -28.98
C LYS A 343 -5.58 0.44 -27.69
N ASP A 344 -5.69 1.07 -26.53
CA ASP A 344 -5.66 0.41 -25.23
C ASP A 344 -6.83 -0.59 -25.10
N ALA A 345 -8.02 -0.23 -25.60
CA ALA A 345 -9.16 -1.15 -25.64
C ALA A 345 -8.91 -2.35 -26.57
N MET A 346 -8.32 -2.14 -27.75
CA MET A 346 -7.94 -3.23 -28.65
C MET A 346 -6.86 -4.13 -28.04
N ASP A 347 -5.84 -3.55 -27.41
CA ASP A 347 -4.76 -4.28 -26.75
C ASP A 347 -5.31 -5.09 -25.56
N ALA A 348 -6.27 -4.54 -24.80
CA ALA A 348 -6.94 -5.26 -23.70
C ALA A 348 -7.76 -6.46 -24.21
N VAL A 349 -8.52 -6.28 -25.29
CA VAL A 349 -9.27 -7.37 -25.94
C VAL A 349 -8.31 -8.45 -26.48
N GLN A 350 -7.20 -8.04 -27.10
CA GLN A 350 -6.18 -8.95 -27.61
C GLN A 350 -5.52 -9.75 -26.46
N ASN A 351 -5.15 -9.09 -25.36
CA ASN A 351 -4.59 -9.74 -24.18
C ASN A 351 -5.59 -10.74 -23.55
N GLU A 352 -6.89 -10.42 -23.55
CA GLU A 352 -7.92 -11.34 -23.06
C GLU A 352 -8.02 -12.60 -23.93
N PHE A 353 -7.97 -12.45 -25.26
CA PHE A 353 -7.93 -13.59 -26.18
C PHE A 353 -6.65 -14.42 -26.01
N GLU A 354 -5.48 -13.78 -25.86
CA GLU A 354 -4.21 -14.48 -25.63
C GLU A 354 -4.23 -15.26 -24.31
N MET A 355 -4.73 -14.67 -23.22
CA MET A 355 -4.91 -15.36 -21.93
C MET A 355 -5.86 -16.56 -22.03
N GLN A 356 -6.91 -16.49 -22.86
CA GLN A 356 -7.80 -17.64 -23.08
C GLN A 356 -7.08 -18.78 -23.80
N GLY A 357 -6.25 -18.46 -24.81
CA GLY A 357 -5.38 -19.43 -25.47
C GLY A 357 -4.37 -20.08 -24.52
N ASP A 358 -3.70 -19.27 -23.69
CA ASP A 358 -2.75 -19.76 -22.68
C ASP A 358 -3.42 -20.68 -21.65
N ASN A 359 -4.60 -20.29 -21.15
CA ASN A 359 -5.38 -21.12 -20.23
C ASN A 359 -5.79 -22.46 -20.88
N TYR A 360 -6.17 -22.43 -22.16
CA TYR A 360 -6.50 -23.65 -22.91
C TYR A 360 -5.31 -24.61 -22.99
N ILE A 361 -4.11 -24.10 -23.28
CA ILE A 361 -2.87 -24.91 -23.29
C ILE A 361 -2.51 -25.40 -21.90
N MET A 362 -2.61 -24.57 -20.87
CA MET A 362 -2.35 -24.96 -19.48
C MET A 362 -3.26 -26.10 -19.02
N ASP A 363 -4.54 -26.07 -19.40
CA ASP A 363 -5.50 -27.14 -19.11
C ASP A 363 -5.12 -28.45 -19.80
N ILE A 364 -4.67 -28.40 -21.05
CA ILE A 364 -4.19 -29.57 -21.79
C ILE A 364 -2.92 -30.13 -21.13
N GLN A 365 -1.95 -29.28 -20.78
CA GLN A 365 -0.72 -29.69 -20.10
C GLN A 365 -0.99 -30.29 -18.71
N ALA A 366 -1.96 -29.75 -17.96
CA ALA A 366 -2.37 -30.29 -16.67
C ALA A 366 -3.02 -31.68 -16.81
N LYS A 367 -3.86 -31.88 -17.84
CA LYS A 367 -4.43 -33.19 -18.19
C LYS A 367 -3.36 -34.16 -18.66
N GLU A 368 -2.38 -33.70 -19.46
CA GLU A 368 -1.25 -34.51 -19.89
C GLU A 368 -0.45 -35.02 -18.70
N LYS A 369 -0.08 -34.12 -17.77
CA LYS A 369 0.66 -34.47 -16.56
C LYS A 369 -0.07 -35.56 -15.76
N LYS A 370 -1.39 -35.42 -15.62
CA LYS A 370 -2.21 -36.44 -14.93
C LYS A 370 -2.20 -37.78 -15.67
N LEU A 371 -2.31 -37.78 -17.00
CA LEU A 371 -2.22 -39.00 -17.80
C LEU A 371 -0.84 -39.66 -17.67
N LEU A 372 0.24 -38.86 -17.69
CA LEU A 372 1.61 -39.35 -17.50
C LEU A 372 1.81 -39.97 -16.11
N ASP A 373 1.23 -39.38 -15.07
CA ASP A 373 1.23 -39.94 -13.70
C ASP A 373 0.47 -41.28 -13.63
N GLU A 374 -0.54 -41.47 -14.48
CA GLU A 374 -1.29 -42.72 -14.66
C GLU A 374 -0.64 -43.71 -15.66
N GLY A 375 0.50 -43.35 -16.26
CA GLY A 375 1.19 -44.16 -17.28
C GLY A 375 0.48 -44.20 -18.64
N LYS A 376 -0.31 -43.18 -18.97
CA LYS A 376 -1.06 -43.01 -20.22
C LYS A 376 -0.60 -41.74 -20.96
N ARG A 377 -1.00 -41.60 -22.23
CA ARG A 377 -0.86 -40.38 -23.04
C ARG A 377 -2.17 -40.13 -23.79
N PHE A 378 -2.33 -38.91 -24.33
CA PHE A 378 -3.44 -38.60 -25.22
C PHE A 378 -3.37 -39.44 -26.51
N SER A 379 -4.52 -39.86 -27.00
CA SER A 379 -4.68 -40.47 -28.32
C SER A 379 -4.56 -39.44 -29.44
N GLU A 380 -4.27 -39.90 -30.66
CA GLU A 380 -4.13 -39.03 -31.83
C GLU A 380 -5.45 -38.29 -32.12
N GLU A 381 -6.58 -38.96 -31.87
CA GLU A 381 -7.92 -38.41 -31.98
C GLU A 381 -8.17 -37.28 -30.99
N GLU A 382 -7.77 -37.43 -29.73
CA GLU A 382 -7.91 -36.39 -28.69
C GLU A 382 -7.06 -35.15 -29.02
N ILE A 383 -5.85 -35.34 -29.56
CA ILE A 383 -4.97 -34.24 -29.96
C ILE A 383 -5.52 -33.50 -31.18
N LYS A 384 -6.05 -34.23 -32.17
CA LYS A 384 -6.76 -33.62 -33.30
C LYS A 384 -7.97 -32.83 -32.83
N GLU A 385 -8.69 -33.32 -31.83
CA GLU A 385 -9.81 -32.59 -31.22
C GLU A 385 -9.35 -31.31 -30.52
N PHE A 386 -8.20 -31.29 -29.84
CA PHE A 386 -7.63 -30.07 -29.26
C PHE A 386 -7.24 -29.03 -30.32
N ILE A 387 -6.67 -29.48 -31.44
CA ILE A 387 -6.32 -28.60 -32.57
C ILE A 387 -7.58 -28.05 -33.26
N ILE A 388 -8.63 -28.87 -33.40
CA ILE A 388 -9.92 -28.45 -33.98
C ILE A 388 -10.62 -27.42 -33.08
N ASN A 389 -10.50 -27.58 -31.76
CA ASN A 389 -11.10 -26.69 -30.77
C ASN A 389 -10.28 -25.42 -30.50
N TRP A 390 -9.13 -25.24 -31.16
CA TRP A 390 -8.34 -24.01 -31.11
C TRP A 390 -9.07 -22.86 -31.79
N ASP A 391 -9.33 -21.76 -31.06
CA ASP A 391 -9.93 -20.57 -31.66
C ASP A 391 -8.88 -19.82 -32.51
N PRO A 392 -9.11 -19.58 -33.81
CA PRO A 392 -8.17 -18.85 -34.67
C PRO A 392 -7.85 -17.42 -34.17
N ARG A 393 -8.69 -16.84 -33.31
CA ARG A 393 -8.47 -15.51 -32.69
C ARG A 393 -7.36 -15.53 -31.64
N TRP A 394 -6.99 -16.70 -31.10
CA TRP A 394 -5.83 -16.87 -30.21
C TRP A 394 -4.50 -16.85 -31.00
N GLY A 395 -4.56 -16.82 -32.33
CA GLY A 395 -3.40 -16.88 -33.22
C GLY A 395 -3.24 -18.25 -33.87
N LYS A 396 -2.01 -18.55 -34.31
CA LYS A 396 -1.70 -19.88 -34.86
C LYS A 396 -1.78 -20.92 -33.73
N PRO A 397 -2.21 -22.17 -34.02
CA PRO A 397 -2.14 -23.25 -33.05
C PRO A 397 -0.76 -23.29 -32.40
N ASP A 398 -0.73 -23.34 -31.07
CA ASP A 398 0.52 -23.30 -30.32
C ASP A 398 1.48 -24.41 -30.77
N GLY A 399 2.78 -24.09 -30.78
CA GLY A 399 3.84 -24.99 -31.19
C GLY A 399 3.76 -26.35 -30.49
N TYR A 400 3.38 -26.36 -29.21
CA TYR A 400 3.19 -27.55 -28.40
C TYR A 400 2.19 -28.54 -29.03
N LEU A 401 1.03 -28.09 -29.52
CA LEU A 401 0.01 -28.98 -30.09
C LEU A 401 0.44 -29.54 -31.46
N THR A 402 1.07 -28.71 -32.29
CA THR A 402 1.60 -29.13 -33.59
C THR A 402 2.78 -30.08 -33.47
N ASP A 403 3.69 -29.85 -32.51
CA ASP A 403 4.82 -30.73 -32.24
C ASP A 403 4.34 -32.08 -31.66
N TYR A 404 3.28 -32.07 -30.86
CA TYR A 404 2.67 -33.29 -30.29
C TYR A 404 2.17 -34.24 -31.37
N LEU A 405 1.43 -33.72 -32.36
CA LEU A 405 0.88 -34.51 -33.46
C LEU A 405 1.99 -35.05 -34.38
N THR A 406 3.02 -34.24 -34.63
CA THR A 406 4.13 -34.61 -35.51
C THR A 406 4.97 -35.73 -34.90
N ASN A 407 5.23 -35.69 -33.59
CA ASN A 407 6.01 -36.68 -32.86
C ASN A 407 5.30 -38.05 -32.70
N MET A 408 3.97 -38.10 -32.83
CA MET A 408 3.20 -39.36 -32.77
C MET A 408 3.10 -40.09 -34.12
N SER A 409 3.21 -39.38 -35.25
CA SER A 409 2.91 -39.94 -36.58
C SER A 409 4.03 -40.80 -37.22
N THR A 410 5.14 -41.04 -36.53
CA THR A 410 6.26 -41.89 -37.01
C THR A 410 6.30 -43.25 -36.30
N GLU A 411 5.48 -44.20 -36.75
CA GLU A 411 5.35 -45.55 -36.16
C GLU A 411 6.50 -46.54 -36.47
N ASP A 412 6.85 -47.27 -35.40
CA ASP A 412 7.34 -48.65 -35.25
C ASP A 412 8.77 -49.10 -35.60
N LYS A 413 9.49 -48.49 -36.54
CA LYS A 413 10.91 -48.90 -36.76
C LYS A 413 11.91 -48.27 -35.79
N ILE A 414 11.58 -47.10 -35.24
CA ILE A 414 12.50 -46.31 -34.40
C ILE A 414 12.58 -46.89 -32.99
N ASP A 415 11.47 -47.36 -32.43
CA ASP A 415 11.41 -47.89 -31.07
C ASP A 415 12.28 -49.13 -30.86
N ASP A 416 12.28 -50.06 -31.82
CA ASP A 416 13.09 -51.28 -31.71
C ASP A 416 14.60 -50.99 -31.82
N ASP A 417 14.99 -49.95 -32.55
CA ASP A 417 16.39 -49.52 -32.64
C ASP A 417 16.82 -48.71 -31.40
N VAL A 418 15.93 -47.86 -30.86
CA VAL A 418 16.14 -47.19 -29.55
C VAL A 418 16.27 -48.23 -28.45
N ILE A 419 15.43 -49.27 -28.44
CA ILE A 419 15.49 -50.34 -27.43
C ILE A 419 16.79 -51.13 -27.54
N LYS A 420 17.28 -51.45 -28.74
CA LYS A 420 18.60 -52.10 -28.91
C LYS A 420 19.74 -51.23 -28.35
N ILE A 421 19.67 -49.91 -28.53
CA ILE A 421 20.65 -48.98 -27.96
C ILE A 421 20.59 -49.00 -26.43
N LEU A 422 19.38 -48.99 -25.84
CA LEU A 422 19.20 -49.06 -24.40
C LEU A 422 19.68 -50.41 -23.82
N GLU A 423 19.44 -51.53 -24.49
CA GLU A 423 19.95 -52.84 -24.09
C GLU A 423 21.49 -52.91 -24.15
N ALA A 424 22.11 -52.27 -25.15
CA ALA A 424 23.56 -52.14 -25.23
C ALA A 424 24.12 -51.29 -24.06
N LYS A 425 23.42 -50.20 -23.67
CA LYS A 425 23.81 -49.38 -22.51
C LYS A 425 23.81 -50.18 -21.21
N ILE A 426 22.78 -50.99 -20.95
CA ILE A 426 22.75 -51.89 -19.78
C ILE A 426 23.96 -52.84 -19.81
N LYS A 427 24.20 -53.51 -20.95
CA LYS A 427 25.28 -54.50 -21.09
C LYS A 427 26.66 -53.90 -20.83
N ASN A 428 26.85 -52.63 -21.20
CA ASN A 428 28.11 -51.92 -21.05
C ASN A 428 28.22 -51.12 -19.73
N LYS A 429 27.27 -51.28 -18.80
CA LYS A 429 27.18 -50.50 -17.54
C LYS A 429 27.17 -48.98 -17.77
N GLN A 430 26.46 -48.55 -18.80
CA GLN A 430 26.28 -47.14 -19.13
C GLN A 430 24.96 -46.60 -18.59
N PRO A 431 24.90 -45.34 -18.17
CA PRO A 431 23.66 -44.74 -17.70
C PRO A 431 22.63 -44.59 -18.82
N ILE A 432 21.37 -44.89 -18.48
CA ILE A 432 20.18 -44.69 -19.31
C ILE A 432 19.45 -43.46 -18.78
N TYR A 433 19.41 -42.40 -19.57
CA TYR A 433 18.72 -41.17 -19.20
C TYR A 433 17.23 -41.27 -19.53
N GLN A 434 16.39 -40.53 -18.80
CA GLN A 434 14.96 -40.45 -19.12
C GLN A 434 14.72 -39.91 -20.54
N THR A 435 15.61 -39.04 -21.03
CA THR A 435 15.60 -38.54 -22.41
C THR A 435 15.89 -39.63 -23.45
N ASP A 436 16.65 -40.68 -23.11
CA ASP A 436 16.84 -41.83 -23.99
C ASP A 436 15.56 -42.67 -24.10
N VAL A 437 14.87 -42.83 -22.97
CA VAL A 437 13.60 -43.58 -22.91
C VAL A 437 12.47 -42.84 -23.61
N ASN A 438 12.45 -41.50 -23.54
CA ASN A 438 11.44 -40.67 -24.19
C ASN A 438 11.47 -40.74 -25.73
N LYS A 439 12.49 -41.37 -26.32
CA LYS A 439 12.57 -41.68 -27.75
C LYS A 439 11.76 -42.94 -28.12
N ILE A 440 11.22 -43.67 -27.14
CA ILE A 440 10.30 -44.78 -27.34
C ILE A 440 8.88 -44.21 -27.41
N THR A 441 8.23 -44.42 -28.54
CA THR A 441 6.89 -43.92 -28.88
C THR A 441 5.78 -44.85 -28.39
N ASP A 442 6.00 -46.17 -28.38
CA ASP A 442 5.11 -47.19 -27.84
C ASP A 442 4.99 -47.05 -26.31
N SER A 443 3.79 -46.75 -25.84
CA SER A 443 3.49 -46.51 -24.43
C SER A 443 3.81 -47.70 -23.51
N THR A 444 3.65 -48.93 -24.00
CA THR A 444 3.92 -50.15 -23.23
C THR A 444 5.42 -50.40 -23.11
N LYS A 445 6.17 -50.20 -24.20
CA LYS A 445 7.64 -50.31 -24.22
C LYS A 445 8.28 -49.16 -23.42
N TRP A 446 7.77 -47.93 -23.55
CA TRP A 446 8.21 -46.76 -22.81
C TRP A 446 8.04 -46.94 -21.29
N ALA A 447 6.90 -47.47 -20.84
CA ALA A 447 6.65 -47.72 -19.43
C ALA A 447 7.62 -48.75 -18.84
N LYS A 448 8.00 -49.77 -19.61
CA LYS A 448 9.02 -50.76 -19.22
C LYS A 448 10.40 -50.10 -19.04
N TRP A 449 10.84 -49.30 -20.00
CA TRP A 449 12.16 -48.67 -19.98
C TRP A 449 12.28 -47.49 -19.02
N THR A 450 11.18 -46.81 -18.73
CA THR A 450 11.12 -45.76 -17.70
C THR A 450 11.41 -46.33 -16.30
N LYS A 451 10.99 -47.58 -16.03
CA LYS A 451 11.36 -48.26 -14.78
C LYS A 451 12.86 -48.55 -14.69
N VAL A 452 13.51 -48.84 -15.82
CA VAL A 452 14.97 -49.08 -15.89
C VAL A 452 15.75 -47.78 -15.70
N ALA A 453 15.32 -46.69 -16.34
CA ALA A 453 15.96 -45.38 -16.16
C ALA A 453 15.87 -44.87 -14.71
N LYS A 454 14.77 -45.18 -14.02
CA LYS A 454 14.54 -44.83 -12.61
C LYS A 454 15.14 -45.82 -11.60
N ASP A 455 15.81 -46.88 -12.06
CA ASP A 455 16.45 -47.84 -11.17
C ASP A 455 17.63 -47.22 -10.43
N VAL A 456 17.80 -47.60 -9.16
CA VAL A 456 18.80 -47.02 -8.24
C VAL A 456 20.22 -47.20 -8.78
N ALA A 457 20.53 -48.38 -9.33
CA ALA A 457 21.83 -48.67 -9.90
C ALA A 457 22.17 -47.81 -11.13
N ASN A 458 21.15 -47.41 -11.90
CA ASN A 458 21.31 -46.53 -13.05
C ASN A 458 21.45 -45.05 -12.62
N GLN A 459 20.73 -44.64 -11.57
CA GLN A 459 20.85 -43.31 -10.98
C GLN A 459 22.24 -43.06 -10.36
N ASP A 460 22.86 -44.08 -9.75
CA ASP A 460 24.22 -43.98 -9.24
C ASP A 460 25.27 -43.77 -10.35
N LEU A 461 25.06 -44.37 -11.53
CA LEU A 461 25.91 -44.17 -12.71
C LEU A 461 25.77 -42.77 -13.31
N ILE A 462 24.52 -42.27 -13.42
CA ILE A 462 24.23 -40.91 -13.89
C ILE A 462 24.94 -39.89 -12.97
N LYS A 463 24.79 -40.06 -11.67
CA LYS A 463 25.34 -39.13 -10.66
C LYS A 463 26.88 -39.07 -10.71
N ALA A 464 27.54 -40.22 -10.90
CA ALA A 464 29.00 -40.25 -11.01
C ALA A 464 29.54 -39.55 -12.27
N GLU A 465 28.80 -39.59 -13.38
CA GLU A 465 29.18 -38.92 -14.64
C GLU A 465 28.90 -37.41 -14.58
N GLU A 466 27.78 -37.01 -13.97
CA GLU A 466 27.43 -35.60 -13.72
C GLU A 466 28.42 -34.91 -12.77
N GLU A 467 28.82 -35.58 -11.67
CA GLU A 467 29.81 -35.03 -10.73
C GLU A 467 31.17 -34.80 -11.39
N ARG A 468 31.61 -35.69 -12.29
CA ARG A 468 32.88 -35.53 -13.03
C ARG A 468 32.83 -34.37 -14.01
N ARG A 469 31.74 -34.23 -14.78
CA ARG A 469 31.51 -33.09 -15.68
C ARG A 469 31.54 -31.77 -14.90
N ASP A 470 30.72 -31.69 -13.87
CA ASP A 470 30.47 -30.43 -13.14
C ASP A 470 31.75 -29.93 -12.46
N GLN A 471 32.57 -30.83 -11.93
CA GLN A 471 33.87 -30.46 -11.36
C GLN A 471 34.86 -29.95 -12.41
N ALA A 472 34.93 -30.57 -13.59
CA ALA A 472 35.87 -30.18 -14.65
C ALA A 472 35.50 -28.83 -15.28
N VAL A 473 34.21 -28.62 -15.63
CA VAL A 473 33.72 -27.37 -16.21
C VAL A 473 33.88 -26.22 -15.21
N LYS A 474 33.48 -26.45 -13.96
CA LYS A 474 33.66 -25.49 -12.87
C LYS A 474 35.12 -25.10 -12.67
N GLY A 475 36.02 -26.10 -12.61
CA GLY A 475 37.45 -25.86 -12.42
C GLY A 475 38.04 -24.97 -13.53
N VAL A 476 37.68 -25.22 -14.79
CA VAL A 476 38.15 -24.39 -15.91
C VAL A 476 37.60 -22.97 -15.84
N ILE A 477 36.32 -22.78 -15.48
CA ILE A 477 35.72 -21.44 -15.33
C ILE A 477 36.36 -20.67 -14.17
N GLU A 478 36.57 -21.33 -13.03
CA GLU A 478 37.19 -20.69 -11.85
C GLU A 478 38.63 -20.26 -12.16
N THR A 479 39.43 -21.12 -12.82
CA THR A 479 40.80 -20.77 -13.22
C THR A 479 40.86 -19.72 -14.33
N ALA A 480 40.00 -19.80 -15.35
CA ALA A 480 40.04 -18.88 -16.48
C ALA A 480 39.52 -17.48 -16.16
N PHE A 481 38.59 -17.34 -15.21
CA PHE A 481 37.87 -16.09 -14.97
C PHE A 481 38.02 -15.51 -13.55
N PHE A 482 38.32 -16.33 -12.54
CA PHE A 482 38.15 -15.93 -11.13
C PHE A 482 39.32 -16.28 -10.20
N ASP A 483 40.51 -16.50 -10.76
CA ASP A 483 41.71 -17.02 -10.08
C ASP A 483 42.13 -16.26 -8.79
N LYS A 484 41.60 -15.05 -8.53
CA LYS A 484 41.75 -14.29 -7.27
C LYS A 484 40.53 -13.42 -6.90
N VAL A 485 39.30 -13.87 -7.13
CA VAL A 485 38.09 -13.13 -6.71
C VAL A 485 37.47 -13.80 -5.48
N GLU A 486 37.32 -13.04 -4.40
CA GLU A 486 36.85 -13.49 -3.07
C GLU A 486 35.46 -14.16 -3.06
N ASN A 487 34.69 -14.15 -4.16
CA ASN A 487 33.39 -14.81 -4.20
C ASN A 487 32.97 -15.28 -5.64
N PRO A 488 33.22 -16.53 -6.04
CA PRO A 488 33.03 -17.03 -7.41
C PRO A 488 31.57 -17.39 -7.78
N LYS A 489 30.55 -16.74 -7.19
CA LYS A 489 29.13 -17.18 -7.31
C LYS A 489 28.14 -16.15 -7.90
N GLY A 490 28.65 -15.19 -8.68
CA GLY A 490 27.85 -14.17 -9.37
C GLY A 490 26.99 -14.72 -10.52
N THR A 491 26.06 -13.90 -11.03
CA THR A 491 25.17 -14.24 -12.16
C THR A 491 25.94 -14.57 -13.43
N ALA A 492 27.03 -13.86 -13.71
CA ALA A 492 27.92 -14.14 -14.84
C ALA A 492 28.60 -15.51 -14.74
N TRP A 493 29.05 -15.90 -13.53
CA TRP A 493 29.60 -17.25 -13.31
C TRP A 493 28.53 -18.31 -13.55
N ARG A 494 27.30 -18.10 -13.07
CA ARG A 494 26.20 -19.07 -13.29
C ARG A 494 25.85 -19.19 -14.76
N ALA A 495 25.78 -18.08 -15.49
CA ALA A 495 25.53 -18.08 -16.93
C ALA A 495 26.65 -18.82 -17.68
N ALA A 496 27.91 -18.49 -17.38
CA ALA A 496 29.08 -19.18 -17.91
C ALA A 496 29.07 -20.68 -17.61
N ASN A 497 28.76 -21.05 -16.37
CA ASN A 497 28.71 -22.44 -15.95
C ASN A 497 27.57 -23.19 -16.63
N THR A 498 26.38 -22.60 -16.73
CA THR A 498 25.25 -23.21 -17.42
C THR A 498 25.54 -23.42 -18.91
N GLN A 499 25.97 -22.38 -19.63
CA GLN A 499 26.22 -22.46 -21.07
C GLN A 499 27.41 -23.39 -21.40
N ALA A 500 28.48 -23.36 -20.59
CA ALA A 500 29.59 -24.29 -20.76
C ALA A 500 29.21 -25.74 -20.43
N THR A 501 28.30 -25.95 -19.47
CA THR A 501 27.79 -27.29 -19.13
C THR A 501 26.89 -27.83 -20.24
N GLU A 502 26.03 -26.99 -20.81
CA GLU A 502 25.20 -27.35 -21.97
C GLU A 502 26.05 -27.71 -23.18
N GLU A 503 27.07 -26.90 -23.48
CA GLU A 503 27.97 -27.18 -24.60
C GLU A 503 28.84 -28.40 -24.34
N TYR A 504 29.29 -28.62 -23.10
CA TYR A 504 29.93 -29.87 -22.71
C TYR A 504 29.03 -31.06 -23.05
N ASN A 505 27.76 -31.04 -22.63
CA ASN A 505 26.84 -32.14 -22.87
C ASN A 505 26.67 -32.40 -24.37
N ARG A 506 26.51 -31.35 -25.17
CA ARG A 506 26.41 -31.45 -26.63
C ARG A 506 27.65 -32.08 -27.27
N LEU A 507 28.84 -31.60 -26.91
CA LEU A 507 30.11 -32.13 -27.44
C LEU A 507 30.34 -33.56 -26.97
N PHE A 508 29.98 -33.89 -25.74
CA PHE A 508 30.13 -35.22 -25.18
C PHE A 508 29.22 -36.22 -25.89
N GLU A 509 27.98 -35.86 -26.24
CA GLU A 509 27.12 -36.70 -27.07
C GLU A 509 27.72 -37.00 -28.45
N LEU A 510 28.43 -36.04 -29.06
CA LEU A 510 29.07 -36.20 -30.37
C LEU A 510 30.35 -37.03 -30.31
N GLU A 511 31.18 -36.82 -29.29
CA GLU A 511 32.47 -37.50 -29.14
C GLU A 511 32.30 -38.91 -28.55
N ARG A 512 31.34 -39.14 -27.66
CA ARG A 512 31.19 -40.41 -26.92
C ARG A 512 31.14 -41.67 -27.79
N PRO A 513 30.47 -41.71 -28.96
CA PRO A 513 30.46 -42.87 -29.84
C PRO A 513 31.83 -43.21 -30.45
N ASN A 514 32.76 -42.26 -30.47
CA ASN A 514 34.07 -42.39 -31.10
C ASN A 514 35.16 -42.89 -30.14
N HIS A 515 34.85 -43.06 -28.86
CA HIS A 515 35.80 -43.44 -27.81
C HIS A 515 35.32 -44.67 -27.02
N GLU A 516 36.23 -45.58 -26.67
CA GLU A 516 35.90 -46.83 -25.97
C GLU A 516 35.39 -46.56 -24.54
N THR A 517 36.00 -45.60 -23.83
CA THR A 517 35.62 -45.24 -22.45
C THR A 517 35.01 -43.84 -22.35
N SER A 518 34.20 -43.61 -21.31
CA SER A 518 33.66 -42.27 -20.98
C SER A 518 34.78 -41.28 -20.60
N SER A 519 35.90 -41.79 -20.08
CA SER A 519 37.06 -40.96 -19.72
C SER A 519 37.74 -40.36 -20.96
N ASP A 520 37.95 -41.17 -22.01
CA ASP A 520 38.62 -40.70 -23.23
C ASP A 520 37.75 -39.68 -23.99
N ALA A 521 36.43 -39.87 -23.98
CA ALA A 521 35.48 -38.90 -24.51
C ALA A 521 35.47 -37.59 -23.73
N HIS A 522 35.59 -37.65 -22.39
CA HIS A 522 35.68 -36.46 -21.54
C HIS A 522 36.92 -35.62 -21.90
N ASP A 523 38.07 -36.27 -22.07
CA ASP A 523 39.33 -35.60 -22.39
C ASP A 523 39.27 -34.91 -23.77
N ALA A 524 38.64 -35.55 -24.76
CA ALA A 524 38.43 -34.97 -26.09
C ALA A 524 37.53 -33.72 -26.03
N VAL A 525 36.42 -33.78 -25.28
CA VAL A 525 35.49 -32.65 -25.10
C VAL A 525 36.17 -31.49 -24.40
N MET A 526 36.91 -31.75 -23.32
CA MET A 526 37.57 -30.68 -22.55
C MET A 526 38.69 -29.99 -23.34
N LYS A 527 39.33 -30.69 -24.29
CA LYS A 527 40.33 -30.11 -25.20
C LYS A 527 39.75 -29.04 -26.12
N GLU A 528 38.49 -29.18 -26.52
CA GLU A 528 37.77 -28.20 -27.33
C GLU A 528 37.08 -27.12 -26.48
N LEU A 529 36.47 -27.52 -25.36
CA LEU A 529 35.66 -26.63 -24.54
C LEU A 529 36.51 -25.59 -23.79
N LYS A 530 37.68 -25.99 -23.26
CA LYS A 530 38.53 -25.13 -22.44
C LYS A 530 38.96 -23.82 -23.14
N PRO A 531 39.47 -23.82 -24.39
CA PRO A 531 39.82 -22.59 -25.10
C PRO A 531 38.63 -21.63 -25.31
N ARG A 532 37.42 -22.15 -25.50
CA ARG A 532 36.20 -21.34 -25.71
C ARG A 532 35.70 -20.72 -24.40
N ILE A 533 35.85 -21.45 -23.29
CA ILE A 533 35.67 -20.91 -21.95
C ILE A 533 36.69 -19.78 -21.72
N GLU A 534 37.98 -20.00 -21.95
CA GLU A 534 39.02 -18.96 -21.75
C GLU A 534 38.80 -17.67 -22.57
N LYS A 535 38.13 -17.77 -23.74
CA LYS A 535 37.78 -16.63 -24.60
C LYS A 535 36.51 -15.88 -24.19
N GLY A 536 35.72 -16.42 -23.27
CA GLY A 536 34.46 -15.79 -22.84
C GLY A 536 33.25 -16.07 -23.74
N ASP A 537 33.26 -17.18 -24.49
CA ASP A 537 32.20 -17.52 -25.45
C ASP A 537 30.85 -17.86 -24.77
N PHE A 538 30.89 -18.32 -23.52
CA PHE A 538 29.73 -18.87 -22.81
C PHE A 538 29.07 -17.89 -21.83
N ASN A 539 29.25 -16.59 -22.01
CA ASN A 539 28.62 -15.57 -21.17
C ASN A 539 27.59 -14.75 -21.98
N VAL A 540 26.71 -15.40 -22.74
CA VAL A 540 25.74 -14.71 -23.62
C VAL A 540 24.36 -14.70 -22.96
N TRP A 541 24.03 -13.65 -22.20
CA TRP A 541 22.65 -13.30 -21.85
C TRP A 541 22.33 -11.93 -22.43
N ASP A 542 21.12 -11.78 -22.97
CA ASP A 542 20.61 -10.63 -23.72
C ASP A 542 21.07 -9.26 -23.17
N TRP A 543 21.94 -8.59 -23.93
CA TRP A 543 22.81 -7.48 -23.48
C TRP A 543 22.20 -6.09 -23.71
N ASP A 544 20.88 -6.00 -23.89
CA ASP A 544 20.20 -4.82 -24.45
C ASP A 544 19.64 -3.82 -23.43
N LYS A 545 19.99 -3.91 -22.15
CA LYS A 545 19.67 -2.85 -21.16
C LYS A 545 20.90 -2.43 -20.35
N PRO A 546 21.55 -1.29 -20.68
CA PRO A 546 22.75 -0.77 -20.02
C PRO A 546 22.57 -0.41 -18.53
N GLU A 547 21.34 -0.41 -18.05
CA GLU A 547 20.92 0.29 -16.82
C GLU A 547 21.08 -0.56 -15.55
N ASN A 548 21.40 -1.86 -15.69
CA ASN A 548 21.52 -2.82 -14.58
C ASN A 548 22.84 -3.60 -14.56
N ALA A 549 23.86 -3.18 -15.33
CA ALA A 549 25.15 -3.87 -15.35
C ALA A 549 25.89 -3.63 -14.03
N THR A 550 26.16 -4.69 -13.24
CA THR A 550 27.08 -4.60 -12.09
C THR A 550 28.49 -4.22 -12.56
N THR A 551 29.33 -3.71 -11.67
CA THR A 551 30.73 -3.33 -11.98
C THR A 551 31.51 -4.44 -12.68
N ASP A 552 31.24 -5.71 -12.30
CA ASP A 552 31.85 -6.89 -12.93
C ASP A 552 31.33 -7.13 -14.36
N GLN A 553 30.05 -6.88 -14.63
CA GLN A 553 29.43 -7.07 -15.95
C GLN A 553 29.96 -6.06 -16.98
N THR A 554 30.14 -4.80 -16.58
CA THR A 554 30.76 -3.77 -17.42
C THR A 554 32.22 -4.12 -17.72
N PHE A 555 32.96 -4.62 -16.73
CA PHE A 555 34.35 -5.06 -16.92
C PHE A 555 34.48 -6.18 -17.96
N PHE A 556 33.65 -7.23 -17.88
CA PHE A 556 33.73 -8.37 -18.81
C PHE A 556 33.32 -8.01 -20.24
N LYS A 557 32.25 -7.22 -20.41
CA LYS A 557 31.82 -6.72 -21.73
C LYS A 557 32.95 -5.92 -22.38
N ASN A 558 33.53 -5.01 -21.62
CA ASN A 558 34.63 -4.17 -22.08
C ASN A 558 35.88 -5.00 -22.42
N LYS A 559 36.22 -6.02 -21.62
CA LYS A 559 37.36 -6.92 -21.89
C LYS A 559 37.18 -7.70 -23.19
N LYS A 560 35.98 -8.22 -23.45
CA LYS A 560 35.65 -8.92 -24.70
C LYS A 560 35.81 -8.01 -25.93
N ILE A 561 35.28 -6.79 -25.84
CA ILE A 561 35.40 -5.78 -26.91
C ILE A 561 36.88 -5.45 -27.16
N ALA A 562 37.66 -5.25 -26.10
CA ALA A 562 39.07 -4.93 -26.20
C ALA A 562 39.90 -6.06 -26.82
N LEU A 563 39.66 -7.32 -26.44
CA LEU A 563 40.34 -8.47 -27.04
C LEU A 563 39.99 -8.64 -28.52
N ALA A 564 38.71 -8.51 -28.87
CA ALA A 564 38.28 -8.58 -30.27
C ALA A 564 38.93 -7.46 -31.12
N ALA A 565 39.03 -6.24 -30.58
CA ALA A 565 39.67 -5.14 -31.29
C ALA A 565 41.17 -5.40 -31.54
N VAL A 566 41.88 -5.97 -30.55
CA VAL A 566 43.30 -6.31 -30.68
C VAL A 566 43.54 -7.51 -31.60
N GLU A 567 42.63 -8.49 -31.63
CA GLU A 567 42.68 -9.61 -32.58
C GLU A 567 42.46 -9.14 -34.03
N ILE A 568 41.56 -8.16 -34.24
CA ILE A 568 41.28 -7.58 -35.57
C ILE A 568 42.45 -6.73 -36.06
N ASP A 569 43.03 -5.90 -35.19
CA ASP A 569 44.19 -5.07 -35.52
C ASP A 569 45.16 -4.97 -34.34
N SER A 570 46.27 -5.71 -34.41
CA SER A 570 47.30 -5.68 -33.37
C SER A 570 47.99 -4.32 -33.23
N ASN A 571 47.96 -3.46 -34.26
CA ASN A 571 48.57 -2.12 -34.20
C ASN A 571 47.72 -1.12 -33.43
N ILE A 572 46.44 -1.44 -33.16
CA ILE A 572 45.54 -0.61 -32.36
C ILE A 572 46.14 -0.27 -30.99
N ILE A 573 47.01 -1.13 -30.44
CA ILE A 573 47.75 -0.94 -29.19
C ILE A 573 48.57 0.36 -29.19
N LYS A 574 49.07 0.80 -30.36
CA LYS A 574 49.93 1.98 -30.50
C LYS A 574 49.23 3.17 -31.15
N ASP A 575 48.24 2.89 -32.00
CA ASP A 575 47.72 3.89 -32.93
C ASP A 575 46.41 4.52 -32.46
N SER A 576 45.66 3.89 -31.55
CA SER A 576 44.43 4.44 -31.00
C SER A 576 44.08 3.86 -29.63
N VAL A 577 43.02 4.37 -28.99
CA VAL A 577 42.51 3.79 -27.74
C VAL A 577 41.74 2.51 -28.04
N ILE A 578 42.11 1.41 -27.39
CA ILE A 578 41.46 0.10 -27.51
C ILE A 578 40.03 0.24 -26.98
N PRO A 579 39.01 -0.03 -27.81
CA PRO A 579 37.62 0.04 -27.40
C PRO A 579 37.35 -0.83 -26.15
N GLY A 580 36.66 -0.29 -25.15
CA GLY A 580 36.40 -0.93 -23.86
C GLY A 580 37.43 -0.60 -22.76
N THR A 581 38.55 0.07 -23.10
CA THR A 581 39.57 0.46 -22.10
C THR A 581 39.43 1.88 -21.57
N GLU A 582 38.39 2.62 -21.95
CA GLU A 582 38.28 4.07 -21.80
C GLU A 582 38.31 4.51 -20.33
N GLU A 583 37.53 3.86 -19.46
CA GLU A 583 37.51 4.17 -18.02
C GLU A 583 38.82 3.74 -17.31
N ALA A 584 39.42 2.63 -17.74
CA ALA A 584 40.72 2.20 -17.26
C ALA A 584 41.83 3.20 -17.65
N LEU A 585 41.77 3.72 -18.87
CA LEU A 585 42.67 4.75 -19.37
C LEU A 585 42.51 6.06 -18.61
N LYS A 586 41.26 6.47 -18.35
CA LYS A 586 40.93 7.66 -17.57
C LYS A 586 41.49 7.58 -16.16
N THR A 587 41.41 6.42 -15.50
CA THR A 587 42.02 6.19 -14.19
C THR A 587 43.54 6.32 -14.25
N TYR A 588 44.17 5.73 -15.26
CA TYR A 588 45.62 5.83 -15.47
C TYR A 588 46.07 7.28 -15.70
N ILE A 589 45.40 8.03 -16.57
CA ILE A 589 45.69 9.45 -16.84
C ILE A 589 45.46 10.31 -15.58
N THR A 590 44.34 10.13 -14.89
CA THR A 590 44.00 10.91 -13.68
C THR A 590 44.99 10.66 -12.55
N SER A 591 45.49 9.43 -12.42
CA SER A 591 46.54 9.08 -11.46
C SER A 591 47.94 9.57 -11.86
N LYS A 592 48.08 10.24 -13.02
CA LYS A 592 49.36 10.62 -13.64
C LYS A 592 50.30 9.43 -13.82
N GLY A 593 49.76 8.29 -14.26
CA GLY A 593 50.53 7.07 -14.56
C GLY A 593 50.85 6.19 -13.36
N LYS A 594 50.39 6.55 -12.14
CA LYS A 594 50.69 5.80 -10.90
C LYS A 594 49.82 4.55 -10.70
N THR A 595 48.63 4.51 -11.27
CA THR A 595 47.66 3.43 -11.02
C THR A 595 47.29 2.73 -12.32
N VAL A 596 47.73 1.48 -12.48
CA VAL A 596 47.35 0.61 -13.61
C VAL A 596 46.10 -0.17 -13.22
N SER A 597 45.05 -0.06 -14.04
CA SER A 597 43.81 -0.81 -13.82
C SER A 597 43.97 -2.28 -14.20
N LYS A 598 43.26 -3.17 -13.50
CA LYS A 598 43.20 -4.62 -13.77
C LYS A 598 42.85 -4.95 -15.22
N MET A 599 42.12 -4.07 -15.91
CA MET A 599 41.80 -4.19 -17.33
C MET A 599 43.08 -4.31 -18.19
N TYR A 600 44.09 -3.49 -17.92
CA TYR A 600 45.37 -3.53 -18.66
C TYR A 600 46.25 -4.71 -18.26
N GLU A 601 46.15 -5.19 -17.01
CA GLU A 601 46.84 -6.41 -16.58
C GLU A 601 46.33 -7.64 -17.33
N ASP A 602 45.00 -7.78 -17.41
CA ASP A 602 44.34 -8.89 -18.09
C ASP A 602 44.57 -8.87 -19.60
N LEU A 603 44.54 -7.68 -20.22
CA LEU A 603 44.82 -7.52 -21.64
C LEU A 603 46.29 -7.82 -21.96
N ALA A 604 47.24 -7.32 -21.18
CA ALA A 604 48.66 -7.59 -21.39
C ALA A 604 48.97 -9.09 -21.32
N ARG A 605 48.39 -9.82 -20.35
CA ARG A 605 48.52 -11.29 -20.27
C ARG A 605 48.01 -11.99 -21.53
N SER A 606 46.84 -11.59 -22.01
CA SER A 606 46.21 -12.19 -23.19
C SER A 606 47.01 -11.92 -24.46
N ILE A 607 47.49 -10.69 -24.63
CA ILE A 607 48.34 -10.26 -25.75
C ILE A 607 49.68 -11.00 -25.74
N ASN A 608 50.32 -11.13 -24.57
CA ASN A 608 51.61 -11.80 -24.43
C ASN A 608 51.51 -13.32 -24.71
N LYS A 609 50.32 -13.94 -24.58
CA LYS A 609 50.08 -15.34 -24.99
C LYS A 609 50.17 -15.50 -26.52
N GLY A 610 49.76 -14.47 -27.28
CA GLY A 610 49.86 -14.43 -28.75
C GLY A 610 51.15 -13.84 -29.31
N ASN A 611 51.95 -13.15 -28.47
CA ASN A 611 53.22 -12.52 -28.87
C ASN A 611 54.35 -12.81 -27.84
N PRO A 612 54.83 -14.07 -27.76
CA PRO A 612 55.77 -14.49 -26.72
C PRO A 612 57.20 -13.91 -26.87
N ASP A 613 57.57 -13.46 -28.06
CA ASP A 613 58.92 -12.98 -28.35
C ASP A 613 59.18 -11.53 -27.93
N ASN A 614 58.11 -10.77 -27.68
CA ASN A 614 58.15 -9.37 -27.28
C ASN A 614 57.00 -9.00 -26.31
N PRO A 615 57.07 -9.46 -25.04
CA PRO A 615 56.01 -9.22 -24.07
C PRO A 615 55.95 -7.76 -23.64
N ILE A 616 54.73 -7.23 -23.51
CA ILE A 616 54.46 -5.88 -23.00
C ILE A 616 54.00 -5.94 -21.53
N SER A 617 54.48 -5.02 -20.70
CA SER A 617 53.98 -4.88 -19.32
C SER A 617 52.61 -4.20 -19.29
N PRO A 618 51.79 -4.42 -18.25
CA PRO A 618 50.51 -3.73 -18.09
C PRO A 618 50.64 -2.20 -18.08
N SER A 619 51.67 -1.67 -17.42
CA SER A 619 52.00 -0.24 -17.38
C SER A 619 52.44 0.29 -18.75
N GLY A 620 53.23 -0.50 -19.49
CA GLY A 620 53.65 -0.18 -20.85
C GLY A 620 52.47 -0.11 -21.83
N LEU A 621 51.51 -1.02 -21.70
CA LEU A 621 50.28 -1.01 -22.49
C LEU A 621 49.44 0.24 -22.20
N ALA A 622 49.19 0.55 -20.92
CA ALA A 622 48.44 1.74 -20.52
C ALA A 622 49.11 3.05 -20.99
N TYR A 623 50.45 3.11 -20.95
CA TYR A 623 51.21 4.26 -21.44
C TYR A 623 51.05 4.48 -22.96
N LEU A 624 51.17 3.41 -23.76
CA LEU A 624 50.97 3.51 -25.21
C LEU A 624 49.56 4.02 -25.56
N GLN A 625 48.56 3.59 -24.80
CA GLN A 625 47.17 4.01 -24.95
C GLN A 625 46.93 5.46 -24.54
N ALA A 626 47.60 5.94 -23.47
CA ALA A 626 47.57 7.35 -23.09
C ALA A 626 48.22 8.25 -24.15
N LYS A 627 49.34 7.80 -24.71
CA LYS A 627 50.03 8.49 -25.80
C LYS A 627 49.18 8.54 -27.07
N ALA A 628 48.54 7.43 -27.44
CA ALA A 628 47.60 7.38 -28.56
C ALA A 628 46.39 8.30 -28.36
N ALA A 629 45.95 8.48 -27.12
CA ALA A 629 44.91 9.45 -26.74
C ALA A 629 45.38 10.91 -26.67
N GLY A 630 46.63 11.21 -27.07
CA GLY A 630 47.19 12.58 -27.05
C GLY A 630 47.53 13.12 -25.65
N ASN A 631 47.63 12.25 -24.64
CA ASN A 631 48.01 12.62 -23.28
C ASN A 631 49.48 12.26 -23.02
N ASP A 632 50.31 13.27 -22.73
CA ASP A 632 51.71 13.09 -22.38
C ASP A 632 51.85 12.87 -20.87
N VAL A 633 51.48 11.67 -20.43
CA VAL A 633 51.66 11.23 -19.05
C VAL A 633 53.08 10.71 -18.92
N GLU A 634 53.84 11.14 -17.90
CA GLU A 634 55.13 10.51 -17.61
C GLU A 634 54.92 9.01 -17.44
N ASN A 635 55.70 8.20 -18.17
CA ASN A 635 55.71 6.75 -17.96
C ASN A 635 56.39 6.47 -16.61
N ILE A 636 55.65 6.66 -15.52
CA ILE A 636 56.07 6.30 -14.18
C ILE A 636 55.98 4.77 -14.09
N LYS A 637 56.95 4.10 -14.73
CA LYS A 637 57.19 2.68 -14.50
C LYS A 637 57.35 2.48 -12.99
N SER A 638 56.63 1.51 -12.43
CA SER A 638 56.85 1.11 -11.05
C SER A 638 58.33 0.73 -10.85
N GLU A 639 58.87 0.85 -9.64
CA GLU A 639 60.25 0.39 -9.38
C GLU A 639 60.44 -1.07 -9.84
N ILE A 640 59.40 -1.89 -9.65
CA ILE A 640 59.31 -3.27 -10.13
C ILE A 640 59.40 -3.37 -11.67
N ASP A 641 58.66 -2.53 -12.41
CA ASP A 641 58.72 -2.54 -13.89
C ASP A 641 60.08 -2.07 -14.43
N LYS A 642 60.77 -1.17 -13.71
CA LYS A 642 62.13 -0.76 -14.06
C LYS A 642 63.12 -1.90 -13.83
N GLU A 643 63.03 -2.56 -12.68
CA GLU A 643 63.84 -3.74 -12.36
C GLU A 643 63.59 -4.87 -13.37
N ILE A 644 62.33 -5.17 -13.73
CA ILE A 644 61.97 -6.21 -14.71
C ILE A 644 62.52 -5.90 -16.11
N ASP A 645 62.58 -4.63 -16.51
CA ASP A 645 63.13 -4.22 -17.80
C ASP A 645 64.66 -4.36 -17.89
N GLU A 646 65.36 -4.35 -16.74
CA GLU A 646 66.80 -4.56 -16.63
C GLU A 646 67.17 -6.07 -16.59
N LEU A 647 66.20 -6.97 -16.41
CA LEU A 647 66.42 -8.41 -16.36
C LEU A 647 66.73 -9.03 -17.74
N PRO A 648 67.53 -10.12 -17.78
CA PRO A 648 67.75 -10.90 -19.00
C PRO A 648 66.43 -11.34 -19.66
N LYS A 649 66.40 -11.36 -21.00
CA LYS A 649 65.19 -11.61 -21.82
C LYS A 649 64.41 -12.85 -21.38
N HIS A 650 65.11 -13.93 -21.02
CA HIS A 650 64.49 -15.19 -20.61
C HIS A 650 63.85 -15.12 -19.22
N VAL A 651 64.47 -14.42 -18.25
CA VAL A 651 63.91 -14.20 -16.90
C VAL A 651 62.68 -13.29 -16.97
N LYS A 652 62.75 -12.24 -17.80
CA LYS A 652 61.63 -11.34 -18.07
C LYS A 652 60.43 -12.07 -18.68
N GLN A 653 60.68 -13.01 -19.60
CA GLN A 653 59.62 -13.86 -20.17
C GLN A 653 58.95 -14.75 -19.12
N THR A 654 59.71 -15.29 -18.16
CA THR A 654 59.17 -16.12 -17.06
C THR A 654 58.27 -15.32 -16.12
N LEU A 655 58.66 -14.08 -15.78
CA LEU A 655 57.93 -13.23 -14.83
C LEU A 655 56.66 -12.60 -15.43
N LEU A 656 56.67 -12.23 -16.73
CA LEU A 656 55.54 -11.54 -17.37
C LEU A 656 54.44 -12.51 -17.88
N ARG A 657 54.71 -13.82 -17.94
CA ARG A 657 53.81 -14.85 -18.48
C ARG A 657 53.03 -15.61 -17.40
N HIS A 658 52.38 -14.87 -16.48
CA HIS A 658 51.67 -15.33 -15.28
C HIS A 658 52.58 -15.55 -14.06
N PRO A 659 52.80 -14.52 -13.21
CA PRO A 659 53.61 -14.64 -12.01
C PRO A 659 52.85 -15.41 -10.91
N ASP A 660 53.37 -16.58 -10.56
CA ASP A 660 53.03 -17.30 -9.34
C ASP A 660 54.28 -17.38 -8.45
N GLN A 661 54.11 -17.72 -7.17
CA GLN A 661 55.22 -17.75 -6.22
C GLN A 661 56.36 -18.69 -6.67
N TYR A 662 56.02 -19.78 -7.36
CA TYR A 662 56.96 -20.75 -7.91
C TYR A 662 57.81 -20.16 -9.04
N LYS A 663 57.22 -19.40 -9.96
CA LYS A 663 57.93 -18.74 -11.05
C LYS A 663 58.74 -17.53 -10.59
N VAL A 664 58.29 -16.82 -9.56
CA VAL A 664 59.07 -15.75 -8.93
C VAL A 664 60.29 -16.33 -8.22
N ALA A 665 60.13 -17.42 -7.47
CA ALA A 665 61.25 -18.15 -6.86
C ALA A 665 62.21 -18.70 -7.92
N ARG A 666 61.69 -19.28 -9.00
CA ARG A 666 62.48 -19.77 -10.14
C ARG A 666 63.25 -18.65 -10.85
N ALA A 667 62.64 -17.49 -11.07
CA ALA A 667 63.29 -16.32 -11.64
C ALA A 667 64.40 -15.76 -10.74
N LYS A 668 64.18 -15.73 -9.41
CA LYS A 668 65.21 -15.36 -8.41
C LYS A 668 66.39 -16.34 -8.46
N LEU A 669 66.11 -17.65 -8.55
CA LEU A 669 67.13 -18.70 -8.66
C LEU A 669 67.88 -18.68 -10.00
N GLU A 670 67.20 -18.37 -11.11
CA GLU A 670 67.81 -18.19 -12.43
C GLU A 670 68.72 -16.95 -12.49
N LEU A 671 68.38 -15.87 -11.77
CA LEU A 671 69.28 -14.71 -11.61
C LEU A 671 70.52 -15.05 -10.78
N LEU A 672 70.35 -15.82 -9.69
CA LEU A 672 71.48 -16.27 -8.85
C LEU A 672 72.42 -17.24 -9.58
N LYS A 673 71.92 -17.95 -10.60
CA LYS A 673 72.71 -18.84 -11.46
C LYS A 673 73.72 -18.08 -12.33
N GLU A 674 73.50 -16.80 -12.62
CA GLU A 674 74.48 -15.97 -13.34
C GLU A 674 75.67 -15.57 -12.44
N ASP A 675 75.51 -15.59 -11.10
CA ASP A 675 76.54 -15.26 -10.10
C ASP A 675 77.20 -16.47 -9.40
N GLY A 676 76.72 -17.71 -9.64
CA GLY A 676 77.31 -18.94 -9.08
C GLY A 676 76.76 -20.24 -9.69
N ASP A 677 77.59 -21.29 -9.73
CA ASP A 677 77.30 -22.60 -10.37
C ASP A 677 76.16 -23.37 -9.65
N ILE A 678 74.91 -23.11 -10.05
CA ILE A 678 73.71 -23.88 -9.65
C ILE A 678 73.13 -24.57 -10.90
N SER A 679 72.94 -25.89 -10.86
CA SER A 679 72.43 -26.65 -12.01
C SER A 679 70.90 -26.59 -12.11
N TYR A 680 70.34 -26.89 -13.29
CA TYR A 680 68.88 -26.84 -13.54
C TYR A 680 68.09 -27.75 -12.59
N ASN A 681 68.65 -28.89 -12.18
CA ASN A 681 67.99 -29.83 -11.27
C ASN A 681 67.99 -29.32 -9.83
N ASP A 682 68.98 -28.50 -9.44
CA ASP A 682 69.06 -27.96 -8.07
C ASP A 682 68.01 -26.85 -7.85
N ILE A 683 67.64 -26.13 -8.92
CA ILE A 683 66.59 -25.10 -8.89
C ILE A 683 65.24 -25.70 -8.47
N GLU A 684 64.89 -26.89 -8.96
CA GLU A 684 63.59 -27.53 -8.67
C GLU A 684 63.43 -27.88 -7.19
N TYR A 685 64.52 -28.27 -6.51
CA TYR A 685 64.52 -28.58 -5.08
C TYR A 685 64.54 -27.34 -4.18
N LEU A 686 65.04 -26.20 -4.67
CA LEU A 686 65.18 -24.97 -3.89
C LEU A 686 63.92 -24.08 -3.93
N ILE A 687 62.97 -24.36 -4.83
CA ILE A 687 61.76 -23.53 -4.97
C ILE A 687 60.87 -23.60 -3.73
N ASP A 688 60.62 -24.78 -3.17
CA ASP A 688 59.76 -24.93 -1.99
C ASP A 688 60.38 -24.25 -0.74
N GLU A 689 61.72 -24.27 -0.62
CA GLU A 689 62.45 -23.67 0.50
C GLU A 689 62.39 -22.12 0.46
N VAL A 690 62.48 -21.53 -0.74
CA VAL A 690 62.34 -20.08 -0.95
C VAL A 690 60.91 -19.60 -0.69
N ILE A 691 59.90 -20.36 -1.10
CA ILE A 691 58.49 -20.02 -0.87
C ILE A 691 58.16 -20.04 0.64
N GLN A 692 58.66 -21.05 1.36
CA GLN A 692 58.42 -21.18 2.79
C GLN A 692 59.03 -20.01 3.61
N MET A 693 60.22 -19.52 3.22
CA MET A 693 60.87 -18.36 3.86
C MET A 693 60.09 -17.05 3.71
N ASP A 694 59.41 -16.83 2.58
CA ASP A 694 58.60 -15.62 2.34
C ASP A 694 57.27 -15.68 3.13
N ILE A 695 56.65 -16.85 3.28
CA ILE A 695 55.42 -17.06 4.07
C ILE A 695 55.64 -16.77 5.57
N ASP A 696 56.77 -17.19 6.13
CA ASP A 696 57.10 -16.97 7.56
C ASP A 696 57.35 -15.48 7.90
N LYS A 697 57.60 -14.65 6.88
CA LYS A 697 57.83 -13.21 7.01
C LYS A 697 56.53 -12.41 7.09
N ASP A 698 55.50 -12.80 6.32
CA ASP A 698 54.21 -12.08 6.21
C ASP A 698 53.22 -12.40 7.35
N ASN A 699 53.31 -13.56 7.99
CA ASN A 699 52.44 -13.95 9.11
C ASN A 699 52.64 -13.13 10.42
N LYS A 700 53.57 -12.16 10.44
CA LYS A 700 53.85 -11.33 11.63
C LYS A 700 53.12 -9.98 11.67
N THR A 701 52.27 -9.63 10.71
CA THR A 701 51.65 -8.29 10.65
C THR A 701 50.10 -8.28 10.50
N LYS A 702 49.44 -8.33 11.68
CA LYS A 702 48.11 -7.76 12.10
C LYS A 702 46.76 -8.34 11.61
N PRO A 703 45.77 -8.51 12.53
CA PRO A 703 44.33 -8.64 12.23
C PRO A 703 43.60 -7.27 12.28
N ILE A 704 42.48 -7.13 11.55
CA ILE A 704 41.62 -5.92 11.56
C ILE A 704 40.36 -6.20 12.41
N ASN A 705 40.21 -5.42 13.48
CA ASN A 705 39.04 -5.35 14.37
C ASN A 705 38.27 -4.05 14.04
N GLU A 706 37.04 -4.13 13.55
CA GLU A 706 36.04 -3.05 13.62
C GLU A 706 34.64 -3.66 13.54
N GLU A 707 33.78 -3.43 14.55
CA GLU A 707 32.41 -3.93 14.61
C GLU A 707 31.52 -3.21 13.58
N LEU A 708 31.17 -3.92 12.50
CA LEU A 708 30.19 -3.47 11.51
C LEU A 708 28.79 -3.35 12.17
N LYS A 709 28.06 -2.26 11.90
CA LYS A 709 26.64 -2.08 12.28
C LYS A 709 25.72 -2.35 11.10
N PRO A 710 24.54 -3.00 11.28
CA PRO A 710 23.64 -3.36 10.19
C PRO A 710 22.83 -2.17 9.66
N ARG A 711 22.46 -2.21 8.38
CA ARG A 711 21.60 -1.24 7.70
C ARG A 711 20.24 -1.84 7.39
N ILE A 712 19.21 -1.00 7.27
CA ILE A 712 17.84 -1.42 6.93
C ILE A 712 17.86 -2.23 5.62
N GLY A 713 17.34 -3.44 5.66
CA GLY A 713 17.28 -4.39 4.54
C GLY A 713 18.44 -5.38 4.49
N ASP A 714 19.50 -5.18 5.27
CA ASP A 714 20.59 -6.17 5.38
C ASP A 714 20.03 -7.50 5.86
N TRP A 715 20.53 -8.62 5.34
CA TRP A 715 19.95 -9.93 5.61
C TRP A 715 20.98 -11.01 5.94
N LYS A 716 20.58 -12.04 6.69
CA LYS A 716 21.41 -13.22 6.98
C LYS A 716 20.60 -14.50 6.85
N ASP A 717 21.22 -15.57 6.36
CA ASP A 717 20.55 -16.84 6.07
C ASP A 717 20.36 -17.67 7.34
N ILE A 718 19.19 -18.27 7.55
CA ILE A 718 18.96 -19.26 8.59
C ILE A 718 18.73 -20.60 7.92
N LYS A 719 19.69 -21.50 8.15
CA LYS A 719 19.80 -22.80 7.50
C LYS A 719 18.48 -23.58 7.61
N GLY A 720 17.78 -23.71 6.47
CA GLY A 720 16.56 -24.52 6.31
C GLY A 720 15.24 -23.84 6.65
N ILE A 721 15.23 -22.56 7.05
CA ILE A 721 14.03 -21.93 7.65
C ILE A 721 13.73 -20.52 7.08
N GLY A 722 14.65 -19.91 6.31
CA GLY A 722 14.43 -18.64 5.59
C GLY A 722 15.55 -17.62 5.86
N TYR A 723 15.22 -16.33 5.81
CA TYR A 723 16.17 -15.24 6.04
C TYR A 723 15.78 -14.42 7.27
N VAL A 724 16.75 -13.78 7.90
CA VAL A 724 16.50 -12.66 8.83
C VAL A 724 16.94 -11.38 8.18
N VAL A 725 16.12 -10.34 8.29
CA VAL A 725 16.30 -9.05 7.62
C VAL A 725 16.22 -7.96 8.66
N TRP A 726 17.23 -7.10 8.74
CA TRP A 726 17.26 -5.94 9.62
C TRP A 726 16.23 -4.92 9.14
N ASP A 727 15.27 -4.54 9.97
CA ASP A 727 14.23 -3.57 9.59
C ASP A 727 14.57 -2.12 9.96
N GLY A 728 15.65 -1.93 10.72
CA GLY A 728 16.12 -0.64 11.23
C GLY A 728 16.33 -0.64 12.72
N GLU A 729 15.58 -1.47 13.44
CA GLU A 729 15.64 -1.59 14.90
C GLU A 729 15.97 -3.01 15.33
N GLU A 730 15.46 -4.03 14.62
CA GLU A 730 15.70 -5.43 14.95
C GLU A 730 15.77 -6.36 13.73
N TRP A 731 16.23 -7.59 13.96
CA TRP A 731 16.31 -8.63 12.92
C TRP A 731 14.99 -9.40 12.82
N LEU A 732 14.31 -9.36 11.68
CA LEU A 732 13.02 -10.03 11.46
C LEU A 732 13.12 -11.21 10.50
N ARG A 733 12.50 -12.35 10.83
CA ARG A 733 12.42 -13.50 9.94
C ARG A 733 11.49 -13.19 8.77
N LYS A 734 11.99 -13.34 7.54
CA LYS A 734 11.24 -13.22 6.29
C LYS A 734 11.50 -14.43 5.38
N GLY A 735 10.47 -14.82 4.63
CA GLY A 735 10.64 -15.85 3.58
C GLY A 735 11.56 -15.41 2.45
N ASN A 736 11.70 -14.09 2.26
CA ASN A 736 12.43 -13.48 1.16
C ASN A 736 13.43 -12.44 1.68
N LYS A 737 14.55 -12.24 0.98
CA LYS A 737 15.70 -11.40 1.39
C LYS A 737 15.45 -9.87 1.44
N GLY A 738 14.20 -9.41 1.37
CA GLY A 738 13.87 -7.98 1.27
C GLY A 738 14.31 -7.30 -0.04
N ARG A 739 13.85 -6.07 -0.28
CA ARG A 739 14.05 -5.30 -1.54
C ARG A 739 15.45 -4.67 -1.68
N TYR A 740 16.19 -4.49 -0.59
CA TYR A 740 17.53 -3.89 -0.57
C TYR A 740 18.53 -4.95 -0.09
N LYS A 741 19.41 -5.41 -0.98
CA LYS A 741 19.98 -6.76 -0.91
C LYS A 741 21.48 -6.76 -0.63
N GLN A 742 21.90 -6.70 0.62
CA GLN A 742 23.27 -7.07 0.98
C GLN A 742 23.29 -8.04 2.18
N PRO A 743 24.09 -9.14 2.11
CA PRO A 743 24.24 -10.04 3.23
C PRO A 743 25.05 -9.36 4.34
N TYR A 744 24.56 -9.41 5.57
CA TYR A 744 25.23 -8.81 6.72
C TYR A 744 26.39 -9.69 7.18
N LEU A 745 27.60 -9.11 7.15
CA LEU A 745 28.85 -9.79 7.49
C LEU A 745 29.16 -9.77 8.99
N GLY A 746 28.47 -8.93 9.77
CA GLY A 746 28.60 -8.90 11.23
C GLY A 746 27.88 -10.08 11.91
N ASN A 747 28.08 -10.22 13.21
CA ASN A 747 27.37 -11.21 14.01
C ASN A 747 25.90 -10.80 14.20
N VAL A 748 24.99 -11.77 14.06
CA VAL A 748 23.57 -11.61 14.39
C VAL A 748 23.37 -12.48 15.61
N GLU A 749 23.00 -11.87 16.73
CA GLU A 749 22.86 -12.60 17.99
C GLU A 749 21.48 -13.30 18.06
N ASN A 750 20.43 -12.56 17.72
CA ASN A 750 19.04 -12.99 17.80
C ASN A 750 18.18 -12.33 16.70
N TYR A 751 16.98 -12.87 16.49
CA TYR A 751 16.00 -12.38 15.52
C TYR A 751 14.56 -12.69 15.96
N ARG A 752 13.57 -11.89 15.56
CA ARG A 752 12.15 -12.20 15.74
C ARG A 752 11.61 -13.09 14.63
N ASP A 753 10.85 -14.10 14.99
CA ASP A 753 10.16 -14.96 14.03
C ASP A 753 8.78 -14.44 13.62
N ILE A 754 8.05 -15.22 12.81
CA ILE A 754 6.76 -14.82 12.23
C ILE A 754 5.65 -14.65 13.28
N ASP A 755 5.82 -15.23 14.47
CA ASP A 755 4.89 -15.14 15.59
C ASP A 755 5.36 -14.08 16.62
N ASN A 756 6.32 -13.24 16.22
CA ASN A 756 6.93 -12.14 16.97
C ASN A 756 7.80 -12.57 18.19
N TYR A 757 8.22 -13.83 18.23
CA TYR A 757 9.14 -14.34 19.26
C TYR A 757 10.59 -14.16 18.85
N VAL A 758 11.41 -13.62 19.75
CA VAL A 758 12.87 -13.57 19.57
C VAL A 758 13.43 -15.00 19.63
N LYS A 759 14.45 -15.30 18.83
CA LYS A 759 15.19 -16.58 18.75
C LYS A 759 16.69 -16.32 18.55
N PRO A 760 17.60 -17.10 19.15
CA PRO A 760 19.03 -16.98 18.85
C PRO A 760 19.31 -17.41 17.41
N TYR A 761 20.20 -16.69 16.72
CA TYR A 761 20.50 -16.94 15.32
C TYR A 761 21.21 -18.29 15.08
N ASP A 762 22.12 -18.67 15.98
CA ASP A 762 22.86 -19.95 15.94
C ASP A 762 22.16 -21.09 16.70
N GLY A 763 20.97 -20.85 17.26
CA GLY A 763 20.25 -21.81 18.08
C GLY A 763 20.76 -21.93 19.52
N VAL A 764 21.78 -21.17 19.93
CA VAL A 764 22.40 -21.24 21.26
C VAL A 764 22.33 -19.89 21.95
N TYR A 765 21.34 -19.69 22.82
CA TYR A 765 21.22 -18.47 23.61
C TYR A 765 22.22 -18.47 24.78
N LYS A 766 23.03 -17.42 24.91
CA LYS A 766 24.09 -17.27 25.94
C LYS A 766 23.72 -16.37 27.12
N GLY A 767 22.50 -15.84 27.19
CA GLY A 767 22.06 -15.01 28.32
C GLY A 767 21.68 -15.82 29.55
N GLU A 768 21.76 -15.19 30.73
CA GLU A 768 21.52 -15.82 32.04
C GLU A 768 20.08 -16.34 32.20
N ILE A 769 19.10 -15.66 31.58
CA ILE A 769 17.69 -16.04 31.57
C ILE A 769 17.38 -16.71 30.23
N PRO A 770 17.05 -18.02 30.18
CA PRO A 770 16.82 -18.72 28.93
C PRO A 770 15.80 -17.99 28.04
N LEU A 771 16.10 -17.85 26.76
CA LEU A 771 15.23 -17.12 25.84
C LEU A 771 13.84 -17.78 25.76
N GLY A 772 12.79 -16.96 25.88
CA GLY A 772 11.42 -17.42 25.97
C GLY A 772 11.02 -17.95 27.34
N ALA A 773 11.91 -17.95 28.35
CA ALA A 773 11.52 -18.30 29.72
C ALA A 773 10.31 -17.44 30.14
N TRP A 774 9.37 -18.04 30.86
CA TRP A 774 8.11 -17.38 31.17
C TRP A 774 7.88 -17.30 32.67
N TYR A 775 7.30 -16.20 33.12
CA TYR A 775 6.94 -15.92 34.50
C TYR A 775 5.44 -15.63 34.55
N LYS A 776 4.71 -16.27 35.47
CA LYS A 776 3.26 -16.07 35.58
C LYS A 776 2.99 -14.79 36.37
N LEU A 777 2.25 -13.86 35.77
CA LEU A 777 1.96 -12.59 36.42
C LEU A 777 1.03 -12.77 37.63
N PRO A 778 1.42 -12.32 38.83
CA PRO A 778 0.53 -12.32 39.97
C PRO A 778 -0.56 -11.26 39.74
N ASN A 779 -1.82 -11.70 39.69
CA ASN A 779 -3.02 -10.85 39.55
C ASN A 779 -3.27 -10.24 38.15
N ALA A 780 -2.64 -10.75 37.09
CA ALA A 780 -2.96 -10.35 35.72
C ALA A 780 -3.18 -11.59 34.82
N ILE A 781 -4.07 -11.45 33.82
CA ILE A 781 -4.22 -12.48 32.79
C ILE A 781 -3.00 -12.41 31.87
N GLY A 782 -2.32 -13.55 31.71
CA GLY A 782 -1.15 -13.72 30.86
C GLY A 782 0.12 -14.09 31.61
N TYR A 783 1.23 -14.04 30.87
CA TYR A 783 2.57 -14.39 31.30
C TYR A 783 3.51 -13.25 30.90
N ALA A 784 4.54 -13.01 31.69
CA ALA A 784 5.72 -12.28 31.23
C ALA A 784 6.64 -13.29 30.54
N VAL A 785 7.11 -12.99 29.34
CA VAL A 785 8.02 -13.86 28.58
C VAL A 785 9.31 -13.08 28.35
N TRP A 786 10.45 -13.69 28.62
CA TRP A 786 11.75 -13.08 28.39
C TRP A 786 12.08 -13.10 26.90
N ASP A 787 12.16 -11.92 26.29
CA ASP A 787 12.47 -11.77 24.86
C ASP A 787 13.99 -11.72 24.58
N GLY A 788 14.80 -11.86 25.63
CA GLY A 788 16.25 -11.81 25.55
C GLY A 788 16.85 -10.51 26.05
N GLN A 789 16.04 -9.46 26.20
CA GLN A 789 16.46 -8.16 26.73
C GLN A 789 15.50 -7.61 27.78
N ASN A 790 14.20 -7.79 27.61
CA ASN A 790 13.16 -7.37 28.53
C ASN A 790 12.14 -8.49 28.77
N TRP A 791 11.43 -8.38 29.89
CA TRP A 791 10.20 -9.16 30.08
C TRP A 791 9.08 -8.50 29.28
N VAL A 792 8.41 -9.24 28.41
CA VAL A 792 7.29 -8.72 27.60
C VAL A 792 6.00 -9.44 27.96
N ARG A 793 4.87 -8.72 27.97
CA ARG A 793 3.58 -9.35 28.28
C ARG A 793 3.09 -10.20 27.12
N SER A 794 2.70 -11.43 27.42
CA SER A 794 2.16 -12.40 26.48
C SER A 794 0.88 -13.02 27.02
N GLY A 795 -0.11 -13.24 26.14
CA GLY A 795 -1.31 -14.00 26.48
C GLY A 795 -1.03 -15.50 26.70
N ASN A 796 0.09 -16.01 26.17
CA ASN A 796 0.43 -17.43 26.19
C ASN A 796 1.83 -17.69 26.77
N LYS A 797 1.97 -18.78 27.53
CA LYS A 797 3.29 -19.29 27.93
C LYS A 797 4.00 -19.91 26.72
N THR A 798 5.31 -19.82 26.69
CA THR A 798 6.12 -20.48 25.65
C THR A 798 6.36 -21.95 26.02
N ARG A 799 7.06 -22.67 25.15
CA ARG A 799 7.57 -24.03 25.44
C ARG A 799 8.84 -24.04 26.29
N ALA A 800 9.41 -22.88 26.62
CA ALA A 800 10.60 -22.78 27.45
C ALA A 800 10.26 -23.02 28.93
N ALA A 801 11.30 -23.13 29.75
CA ALA A 801 11.15 -23.33 31.19
C ALA A 801 10.52 -22.11 31.87
N GLN A 802 9.77 -22.35 32.95
CA GLN A 802 9.30 -21.28 33.83
C GLN A 802 10.52 -20.62 34.49
N TYR A 803 10.55 -19.30 34.52
CA TYR A 803 11.56 -18.55 35.25
C TYR A 803 11.21 -18.52 36.74
N GLU A 804 12.15 -18.94 37.58
CA GLU A 804 11.96 -19.02 39.04
C GLU A 804 12.44 -17.76 39.78
N GLY A 805 13.04 -16.79 39.07
CA GLY A 805 13.42 -15.50 39.65
C GLY A 805 12.26 -14.48 39.70
N GLU A 806 12.51 -13.35 40.35
CA GLU A 806 11.54 -12.25 40.47
C GLU A 806 11.58 -11.36 39.22
N VAL A 807 10.40 -11.01 38.70
CA VAL A 807 10.25 -10.11 37.54
C VAL A 807 9.64 -8.80 38.03
N THR A 808 10.45 -7.75 38.07
CA THR A 808 10.09 -6.44 38.67
C THR A 808 9.54 -5.44 37.66
N GLU A 809 9.80 -5.63 36.37
CA GLU A 809 9.31 -4.77 35.30
C GLU A 809 9.11 -5.54 34.00
N LEU A 810 8.10 -5.15 33.22
CA LEU A 810 7.84 -5.69 31.89
C LEU A 810 7.34 -4.61 30.93
N ILE A 811 7.47 -4.88 29.64
CA ILE A 811 6.86 -4.08 28.56
C ILE A 811 5.47 -4.66 28.28
N ASP A 812 4.42 -3.86 28.49
CA ASP A 812 3.02 -4.27 28.31
C ASP A 812 2.60 -4.16 26.82
N VAL A 813 1.39 -4.62 26.47
CA VAL A 813 0.93 -4.74 25.07
C VAL A 813 0.85 -3.39 24.34
N ASP A 814 0.77 -2.29 25.11
CA ASP A 814 0.78 -0.90 24.65
C ASP A 814 2.21 -0.36 24.42
N GLY A 815 3.25 -1.14 24.72
CA GLY A 815 4.66 -0.77 24.59
C GLY A 815 5.22 0.00 25.80
N GLU A 816 4.42 0.24 26.84
CA GLU A 816 4.89 0.94 28.05
C GLU A 816 5.55 -0.02 29.05
N VAL A 817 6.61 0.45 29.71
CA VAL A 817 7.28 -0.28 30.80
C VAL A 817 6.44 -0.16 32.07
N LYS A 818 5.88 -1.28 32.55
CA LYS A 818 5.13 -1.37 33.79
C LYS A 818 5.94 -2.09 34.86
N LYS A 819 6.04 -1.46 36.03
CA LYS A 819 6.62 -2.09 37.22
C LYS A 819 5.62 -3.05 37.82
N LEU A 820 6.07 -4.29 38.01
CA LEU A 820 5.35 -5.32 38.73
C LEU A 820 5.77 -5.20 40.19
N TYR A 821 4.86 -4.71 41.03
CA TYR A 821 5.03 -4.63 42.47
C TYR A 821 4.62 -5.92 43.17
#